data_AF-K3X025-F1
#
_entry.id   AF-K3X025-F1
#
_cell.length_a   1.000
_cell.length_b   1.000
_cell.length_c   1.000
_cell.angle_alpha   90.00
_cell.angle_beta   90.00
_cell.angle_gamma   90.00
#
_symmetry.space_group_name_H-M   'P 1'
#
loop_
_entity.id
_entity.type
_entity.pdbx_description
1 polymer ?
#
loop_
_entity_poly.entity_id
_entity_poly.type
_entity_poly.pdbx_seq_one_letter_code
_entity_poly.pdbx_strand_id
1 'polypeptide(L)'
;MPALVLFGRRSRVGSDDLYCPAFLLIMYQVPLFTISVLYLALWRTCSTMRFDQSGVPFWFMLGAVPIYGFMACIYLMIMHVSSKGTIVEYERRMLMPRVVQMHIVWSGAMFAYGVMGLCFWYNTNMCYPDSNFVLVIAACMVTEVSFTFTLGFCILGGAPPLELEDTVDPYELDRSIPNSDVYVPHQQRWERRCNRCCSCVRCFTCNLFGGAGTQHDSMSVVANVIARLFYGSPDLVISDIVAGFILLAAVQAHEESLEDEVFEDEEKTLGEIRARIYAGAGSSDKSSTAHPRPILSASQFSSLKAEESNSYVAISMPSPVVSVNELMAPPPQRDEELDDCVLELAHFSKYAIGIYGWMLYVWSHPWSGTFRLAFSCMKRNMGYIHGDNFFHLGQTALQLETGVHAQDIVYASFRNSVYKPAFCIVLDHQRKEVVIAIRGTLSLEDCLTDAIAYGMSLDAAAERWGCDGAGEYAHQGFLHCAEAVYLEINRVNILEMLFDPDSSASVPTDVVNQCENGQYKDYGLVLTGHSLGAGTAILLSIILRPKYPNLRCFAFSPPGCTLSPGLASRCAAFVTSVVVGHDIVARSSLTSAEELRDQVIDLIGRSKVGKSAILRQVVAWKKPHELLHDEPLAEVSSFGVQLANYRTMLQRIQAHEPIHKLTIPGKLIHLKRSVRVKSAGCWVCCRPGGGICCTERTNYDCSWSSADTFQKIRIARTMLDDHFPDKVHHVLQDCSKRLRPRESNCMG
;
A
#
# COMPACT_ATOMS: atom_id res chain seq x y z
N MET A 1 -21.58 2.18 12.33
CA MET A 1 -22.25 3.49 12.17
C MET A 1 -23.51 3.37 11.30
N PRO A 2 -24.73 3.55 11.84
CA PRO A 2 -25.90 3.57 10.98
C PRO A 2 -25.77 4.72 9.98
N ALA A 3 -25.67 4.36 8.70
CA ALA A 3 -25.68 5.30 7.60
C ALA A 3 -26.83 6.31 7.76
N LEU A 4 -26.57 7.59 7.48
CA LEU A 4 -27.55 8.66 7.68
C LEU A 4 -28.83 8.36 6.89
N VAL A 5 -29.96 8.18 7.56
CA VAL A 5 -31.24 7.94 6.88
C VAL A 5 -31.85 9.29 6.51
N LEU A 6 -31.92 9.58 5.22
CA LEU A 6 -32.55 10.77 4.67
C LEU A 6 -33.74 10.35 3.81
N PHE A 7 -34.93 10.85 4.12
CA PHE A 7 -36.17 10.58 3.38
C PHE A 7 -36.47 9.08 3.19
N GLY A 8 -36.23 8.25 4.22
CA GLY A 8 -36.43 6.81 4.11
C GLY A 8 -35.44 6.11 3.17
N ARG A 9 -34.31 6.74 2.84
CA ARG A 9 -33.19 6.10 2.12
C ARG A 9 -31.93 6.14 2.96
N ARG A 10 -31.19 5.05 2.95
CA ARG A 10 -29.92 4.90 3.67
C ARG A 10 -28.80 5.58 2.89
N SER A 11 -28.22 6.65 3.44
CA SER A 11 -27.12 7.41 2.82
C SER A 11 -25.82 6.61 2.80
N ARG A 12 -24.88 6.99 1.93
CA ARG A 12 -23.52 6.41 1.89
C ARG A 12 -22.52 7.13 2.80
N VAL A 13 -23.01 8.07 3.61
CA VAL A 13 -22.21 9.02 4.40
C VAL A 13 -22.66 8.96 5.86
N GLY A 14 -21.69 8.90 6.77
CA GLY A 14 -21.92 8.97 8.20
C GLY A 14 -22.38 10.36 8.64
N SER A 15 -23.10 10.46 9.75
CA SER A 15 -23.51 11.77 10.31
C SER A 15 -22.30 12.63 10.74
N ASP A 16 -21.17 12.00 11.03
CA ASP A 16 -19.90 12.62 11.41
C ASP A 16 -18.99 13.03 10.23
N ASP A 17 -19.34 12.62 9.00
CA ASP A 17 -18.58 12.94 7.78
C ASP A 17 -18.88 14.34 7.24
N LEU A 18 -19.98 14.95 7.67
CA LEU A 18 -20.47 16.24 7.16
C LEU A 18 -19.68 17.44 7.74
N TYR A 19 -18.80 17.22 8.71
CA TYR A 19 -17.95 18.25 9.30
C TYR A 19 -17.04 18.93 8.25
N CYS A 20 -16.30 18.15 7.45
CA CYS A 20 -15.32 18.68 6.50
C CYS A 20 -15.99 19.45 5.34
N PRO A 21 -17.03 18.91 4.67
CA PRO A 21 -17.79 19.67 3.67
C PRO A 21 -18.36 20.98 4.22
N ALA A 22 -18.95 20.98 5.43
CA ALA A 22 -19.52 22.18 6.04
C ALA A 22 -18.44 23.23 6.35
N PHE A 23 -17.26 22.82 6.79
CA PHE A 23 -16.14 23.72 7.01
C PHE A 23 -15.68 24.40 5.71
N LEU A 24 -15.53 23.64 4.62
CA LEU A 24 -15.16 24.18 3.31
C LEU A 24 -16.21 25.16 2.76
N LEU A 25 -17.50 24.84 2.94
CA LEU A 25 -18.59 25.73 2.52
C LEU A 25 -18.59 27.04 3.32
N ILE A 26 -18.37 26.99 4.64
CA ILE A 26 -18.18 28.21 5.44
C ILE A 26 -16.99 29.03 4.94
N MET A 27 -15.84 28.40 4.66
CA MET A 27 -14.67 29.12 4.16
C MET A 27 -14.93 29.80 2.82
N TYR A 28 -15.72 29.18 1.94
CA TYR A 28 -16.18 29.78 0.69
C TYR A 28 -17.15 30.95 0.91
N GLN A 29 -18.04 30.81 1.89
CA GLN A 29 -19.15 31.73 2.12
C GLN A 29 -18.77 32.99 2.91
N VAL A 30 -17.81 32.91 3.84
CA VAL A 30 -17.36 34.06 4.66
C VAL A 30 -16.90 35.24 3.79
N PRO A 31 -16.04 35.06 2.77
CA PRO A 31 -15.69 36.13 1.84
C PRO A 31 -16.91 36.78 1.17
N LEU A 32 -17.87 35.97 0.69
CA LEU A 32 -19.07 36.48 0.01
C LEU A 32 -19.94 37.30 0.96
N PHE A 33 -20.14 36.82 2.19
CA PHE A 33 -20.83 37.58 3.24
C PHE A 33 -20.13 38.91 3.53
N THR A 34 -18.80 38.90 3.68
CA THR A 34 -18.04 40.13 3.95
C THR A 34 -18.12 41.12 2.80
N ILE A 35 -18.07 40.66 1.55
CA ILE A 35 -18.22 41.50 0.36
C ILE A 35 -19.63 42.11 0.33
N SER A 36 -20.68 41.35 0.65
CA SER A 36 -22.05 41.87 0.72
C SER A 36 -22.22 42.96 1.79
N VAL A 37 -21.61 42.80 2.96
CA VAL A 37 -21.64 43.80 4.04
C VAL A 37 -20.83 45.05 3.67
N LEU A 38 -19.62 44.87 3.12
CA LEU A 38 -18.76 45.99 2.70
C LEU A 38 -19.38 46.81 1.56
N TYR A 39 -20.08 46.15 0.63
CA TYR A 39 -20.85 46.83 -0.40
C TYR A 39 -21.91 47.77 0.21
N LEU A 40 -22.72 47.27 1.16
CA LEU A 40 -23.77 48.05 1.81
C LEU A 40 -23.21 49.21 2.66
N ALA A 41 -22.05 49.02 3.27
CA ALA A 41 -21.47 49.97 4.21
C ALA A 41 -20.57 51.04 3.55
N LEU A 42 -19.74 50.67 2.58
CA LEU A 42 -18.60 51.49 2.15
C LEU A 42 -18.42 51.58 0.62
N TRP A 43 -18.76 50.53 -0.13
CA TRP A 43 -18.43 50.46 -1.57
C TRP A 43 -19.60 50.74 -2.52
N ARG A 44 -20.75 51.14 -1.99
CA ARG A 44 -21.88 51.60 -2.81
C ARG A 44 -21.54 52.91 -3.50
N THR A 45 -21.50 52.91 -4.82
CA THR A 45 -21.10 54.08 -5.60
C THR A 45 -22.27 54.78 -6.27
N CYS A 46 -23.18 54.03 -6.91
CA CYS A 46 -24.28 54.62 -7.67
C CYS A 46 -25.66 54.04 -7.39
N SER A 47 -25.79 52.91 -6.69
CA SER A 47 -27.09 52.40 -6.30
C SER A 47 -27.77 53.28 -5.24
N THR A 48 -29.07 53.56 -5.44
CA THR A 48 -29.88 54.34 -4.49
C THR A 48 -30.68 53.43 -3.56
N MET A 49 -31.36 53.99 -2.56
CA MET A 49 -32.32 53.23 -1.71
C MET A 49 -33.75 53.30 -2.23
N ARG A 50 -33.98 53.83 -3.44
CA ARG A 50 -35.33 53.99 -4.00
C ARG A 50 -35.89 52.66 -4.50
N PHE A 51 -37.21 52.52 -4.51
CA PHE A 51 -37.89 51.37 -5.10
C PHE A 51 -38.05 51.56 -6.63
N ASP A 52 -36.94 51.85 -7.31
CA ASP A 52 -36.84 51.99 -8.75
C ASP A 52 -35.67 51.12 -9.28
N GLN A 53 -35.45 51.12 -10.60
CA GLN A 53 -34.37 50.33 -11.21
C GLN A 53 -32.97 50.67 -10.67
N SER A 54 -32.77 51.88 -10.13
CA SER A 54 -31.49 52.31 -9.57
C SER A 54 -31.21 51.75 -8.16
N GLY A 55 -32.26 51.33 -7.44
CA GLY A 55 -32.13 50.72 -6.12
C GLY A 55 -32.07 49.18 -6.11
N VAL A 56 -32.24 48.53 -7.27
CA VAL A 56 -32.22 47.06 -7.37
C VAL A 56 -30.92 46.44 -6.80
N PRO A 57 -29.71 46.95 -7.11
CA PRO A 57 -28.47 46.40 -6.53
C PRO A 57 -28.42 46.49 -5.00
N PHE A 58 -28.86 47.63 -4.43
CA PHE A 58 -28.92 47.82 -2.99
C PHE A 58 -29.86 46.83 -2.30
N TRP A 59 -31.10 46.70 -2.78
CA TRP A 59 -32.09 45.80 -2.18
C TRP A 59 -31.72 44.32 -2.34
N PHE A 60 -31.09 43.95 -3.46
CA PHE A 60 -30.56 42.60 -3.66
C PHE A 60 -29.44 42.29 -2.66
N MET A 61 -28.47 43.18 -2.52
CA MET A 61 -27.35 42.97 -1.59
C MET A 61 -27.81 42.98 -0.13
N LEU A 62 -28.79 43.81 0.21
CA LEU A 62 -29.41 43.82 1.54
C LEU A 62 -30.11 42.50 1.88
N GLY A 63 -30.78 41.88 0.90
CA GLY A 63 -31.42 40.57 1.08
C GLY A 63 -30.45 39.39 1.05
N ALA A 64 -29.29 39.52 0.37
CA ALA A 64 -28.27 38.49 0.34
C ALA A 64 -27.59 38.25 1.71
N VAL A 65 -27.37 39.31 2.50
CA VAL A 65 -26.72 39.24 3.82
C VAL A 65 -27.43 38.28 4.80
N PRO A 66 -28.74 38.37 5.06
CA PRO A 66 -29.42 37.43 5.96
C PRO A 66 -29.48 36.01 5.41
N ILE A 67 -29.55 35.83 4.08
CA ILE A 67 -29.54 34.50 3.46
C ILE A 67 -28.21 33.79 3.73
N TYR A 68 -27.09 34.48 3.51
CA TYR A 68 -25.77 33.96 3.85
C TYR A 68 -25.60 33.81 5.36
N GLY A 69 -26.01 34.79 6.17
CA GLY A 69 -25.91 34.70 7.62
C GLY A 69 -26.61 33.45 8.19
N PHE A 70 -27.81 33.15 7.71
CA PHE A 70 -28.54 31.95 8.14
C PHE A 70 -27.91 30.66 7.63
N MET A 71 -27.40 30.63 6.39
CA MET A 71 -26.63 29.49 5.88
C MET A 71 -25.41 29.19 6.73
N ALA A 72 -24.65 30.23 7.10
CA ALA A 72 -23.46 30.08 7.93
C ALA A 72 -23.82 29.48 9.30
N CYS A 73 -24.93 29.91 9.91
CA CYS A 73 -25.45 29.31 11.14
C CYS A 73 -25.81 27.83 10.98
N ILE A 74 -26.45 27.45 9.86
CA ILE A 74 -26.74 26.04 9.56
C ILE A 74 -25.43 25.24 9.43
N TYR A 75 -24.44 25.74 8.70
CA TYR A 75 -23.16 25.06 8.55
C TYR A 75 -22.41 24.91 9.88
N LEU A 76 -22.44 25.93 10.75
CA LEU A 76 -21.88 25.84 12.11
C LEU A 76 -22.63 24.80 12.95
N MET A 77 -23.95 24.71 12.81
CA MET A 77 -24.76 23.69 13.48
C MET A 77 -24.45 22.28 12.96
N ILE A 78 -24.27 22.11 11.64
CA ILE A 78 -23.82 20.86 11.01
C ILE A 78 -22.46 20.47 11.58
N MET A 79 -21.47 21.38 11.61
CA MET A 79 -20.16 21.12 12.19
C MET A 79 -20.25 20.73 13.66
N HIS A 80 -21.04 21.47 14.46
CA HIS A 80 -21.19 21.21 15.88
C HIS A 80 -21.81 19.83 16.15
N VAL A 81 -22.94 19.51 15.50
CA VAL A 81 -23.62 18.22 15.67
C VAL A 81 -22.76 17.08 15.13
N SER A 82 -22.11 17.25 13.98
CA SER A 82 -21.22 16.26 13.35
C SER A 82 -19.99 15.95 14.23
N SER A 83 -19.49 16.93 14.97
CA SER A 83 -18.34 16.77 15.88
C SER A 83 -18.64 16.05 17.20
N LYS A 84 -19.92 15.79 17.53
CA LYS A 84 -20.30 15.16 18.80
C LYS A 84 -20.11 13.65 18.78
N GLY A 85 -19.56 13.12 19.88
CA GLY A 85 -19.38 11.68 20.09
C GLY A 85 -18.18 11.09 19.34
N THR A 86 -17.94 9.81 19.57
CA THR A 86 -16.90 9.02 18.90
C THR A 86 -17.46 8.34 17.65
N ILE A 87 -16.64 7.53 16.97
CA ILE A 87 -17.08 6.73 15.81
C ILE A 87 -18.17 5.72 16.23
N VAL A 88 -18.12 5.21 17.45
CA VAL A 88 -19.07 4.20 17.94
C VAL A 88 -20.32 4.85 18.56
N GLU A 89 -20.18 6.01 19.21
CA GLU A 89 -21.29 6.72 19.87
C GLU A 89 -22.13 7.59 18.91
N TYR A 90 -23.00 6.97 18.11
CA TYR A 90 -23.85 7.69 17.14
C TYR A 90 -25.09 8.37 17.75
N GLU A 91 -25.53 7.97 18.94
CA GLU A 91 -26.74 8.52 19.59
C GLU A 91 -26.63 10.03 19.85
N ARG A 92 -25.41 10.55 20.04
CA ARG A 92 -25.19 11.98 20.21
C ARG A 92 -25.47 12.83 18.96
N ARG A 93 -25.70 12.17 17.80
CA ARG A 93 -25.91 12.80 16.48
C ARG A 93 -27.34 12.63 15.93
N MET A 94 -28.32 12.25 16.76
CA MET A 94 -29.72 12.04 16.32
C MET A 94 -30.39 13.28 15.70
N LEU A 95 -29.90 14.49 15.98
CA LEU A 95 -30.42 15.72 15.37
C LEU A 95 -29.98 15.91 13.92
N MET A 96 -28.96 15.20 13.44
CA MET A 96 -28.33 15.45 12.14
C MET A 96 -29.30 15.38 10.94
N PRO A 97 -30.21 14.40 10.83
CA PRO A 97 -31.17 14.36 9.72
C PRO A 97 -32.04 15.62 9.63
N ARG A 98 -32.47 16.18 10.78
CA ARG A 98 -33.29 17.39 10.83
C ARG A 98 -32.50 18.62 10.39
N VAL A 99 -31.23 18.73 10.81
CA VAL A 99 -30.34 19.82 10.39
C VAL A 99 -30.10 19.77 8.88
N VAL A 100 -29.87 18.58 8.32
CA VAL A 100 -29.68 18.40 6.87
C VAL A 100 -30.95 18.74 6.08
N GLN A 101 -32.14 18.39 6.60
CA GLN A 101 -33.41 18.83 5.99
C GLN A 101 -33.56 20.35 5.98
N MET A 102 -33.22 21.03 7.08
CA MET A 102 -33.20 22.50 7.13
C MET A 102 -32.24 23.10 6.11
N HIS A 103 -31.04 22.52 5.97
CA HIS A 103 -30.07 22.90 4.95
C HIS A 103 -30.68 22.80 3.54
N ILE A 104 -31.26 21.66 3.17
CA ILE A 104 -31.84 21.44 1.83
C ILE A 104 -32.91 22.49 1.49
N VAL A 105 -33.81 22.79 2.44
CA VAL A 105 -34.86 23.80 2.25
C VAL A 105 -34.25 25.18 2.01
N TRP A 106 -33.28 25.57 2.84
CA TRP A 106 -32.65 26.89 2.71
C TRP A 106 -31.74 27.00 1.49
N SER A 107 -31.12 25.90 1.03
CA SER A 107 -30.35 25.86 -0.22
C SER A 107 -31.28 26.14 -1.41
N GLY A 108 -32.50 25.60 -1.39
CA GLY A 108 -33.52 25.92 -2.39
C GLY A 108 -33.87 27.41 -2.43
N ALA A 109 -34.05 28.03 -1.25
CA ALA A 109 -34.32 29.47 -1.15
C ALA A 109 -33.15 30.31 -1.68
N MET A 110 -31.92 29.95 -1.32
CA MET A 110 -30.70 30.61 -1.80
C MET A 110 -30.53 30.49 -3.32
N PHE A 111 -30.82 29.32 -3.90
CA PHE A 111 -30.78 29.11 -5.35
C PHE A 111 -31.81 29.98 -6.07
N ALA A 112 -33.06 30.00 -5.59
CA ALA A 112 -34.11 30.84 -6.17
C ALA A 112 -33.74 32.33 -6.10
N TYR A 113 -33.15 32.78 -4.98
CA TYR A 113 -32.69 34.14 -4.80
C TYR A 113 -31.52 34.49 -5.74
N GLY A 114 -30.56 33.60 -5.91
CA GLY A 114 -29.46 33.75 -6.86
C GLY A 114 -29.93 33.84 -8.30
N VAL A 115 -30.85 32.96 -8.72
CA VAL A 115 -31.46 33.01 -10.06
C VAL A 115 -32.21 34.33 -10.28
N MET A 116 -32.98 34.79 -9.28
CA MET A 116 -33.65 36.09 -9.34
C MET A 116 -32.65 37.24 -9.54
N GLY A 117 -31.50 37.20 -8.84
CA GLY A 117 -30.41 38.17 -9.02
C GLY A 117 -29.82 38.17 -10.44
N LEU A 118 -29.59 36.99 -11.02
CA LEU A 118 -29.12 36.85 -12.42
C LEU A 118 -30.18 37.34 -13.42
N CYS A 119 -31.46 37.03 -13.19
CA CYS A 119 -32.56 37.52 -14.00
C CYS A 119 -32.68 39.04 -13.93
N PHE A 120 -32.50 39.66 -12.76
CA PHE A 120 -32.45 41.11 -12.67
C PHE A 120 -31.24 41.67 -13.41
N TRP A 121 -30.04 41.09 -13.24
CA TRP A 121 -28.84 41.56 -13.93
C TRP A 121 -28.99 41.50 -15.46
N TYR A 122 -29.64 40.47 -15.98
CA TYR A 122 -29.89 40.33 -17.41
C TYR A 122 -31.00 41.24 -17.95
N ASN A 123 -32.10 41.38 -17.21
CA ASN A 123 -33.30 42.09 -17.69
C ASN A 123 -33.35 43.57 -17.32
N THR A 124 -32.50 44.05 -16.41
CA THR A 124 -32.48 45.45 -15.97
C THR A 124 -31.15 46.11 -16.26
N ASN A 125 -31.18 47.34 -16.79
CA ASN A 125 -29.98 48.15 -17.01
C ASN A 125 -29.51 48.75 -15.67
N MET A 126 -28.87 47.92 -14.85
CA MET A 126 -28.27 48.35 -13.58
C MET A 126 -27.07 49.28 -13.80
N CYS A 127 -26.83 50.16 -12.83
CA CYS A 127 -25.67 51.05 -12.87
C CYS A 127 -24.33 50.30 -12.68
N TYR A 128 -23.31 50.72 -13.43
CA TYR A 128 -21.94 50.24 -13.30
C TYR A 128 -21.15 51.14 -12.33
N PRO A 129 -20.33 50.61 -11.40
CA PRO A 129 -19.88 49.22 -11.26
C PRO A 129 -20.73 48.31 -10.36
N ASP A 130 -21.78 48.82 -9.72
CA ASP A 130 -22.59 48.08 -8.74
C ASP A 130 -23.25 46.81 -9.32
N SER A 131 -23.55 46.79 -10.61
CA SER A 131 -24.05 45.61 -11.33
C SER A 131 -23.10 44.40 -11.30
N ASN A 132 -21.79 44.61 -11.21
CA ASN A 132 -20.81 43.52 -11.12
C ASN A 132 -20.89 42.79 -9.77
N PHE A 133 -21.18 43.51 -8.68
CA PHE A 133 -21.34 42.89 -7.37
C PHE A 133 -22.58 41.99 -7.34
N VAL A 134 -23.69 42.44 -7.94
CA VAL A 134 -24.91 41.63 -8.08
C VAL A 134 -24.63 40.37 -8.90
N LEU A 135 -23.94 40.50 -10.04
CA LEU A 135 -23.58 39.36 -10.89
C LEU A 135 -22.73 38.33 -10.13
N VAL A 136 -21.65 38.77 -9.49
CA VAL A 136 -20.72 37.88 -8.77
C VAL A 136 -21.44 37.16 -7.64
N ILE A 137 -22.17 37.89 -6.79
CA ILE A 137 -22.88 37.28 -5.66
C ILE A 137 -23.97 36.32 -6.13
N ALA A 138 -24.78 36.70 -7.12
CA ALA A 138 -25.84 35.86 -7.66
C ALA A 138 -25.29 34.59 -8.33
N ALA A 139 -24.21 34.71 -9.12
CA ALA A 139 -23.55 33.57 -9.75
C ALA A 139 -22.92 32.62 -8.72
N CYS A 140 -22.28 33.16 -7.67
CA CYS A 140 -21.73 32.37 -6.57
C CYS A 140 -22.82 31.59 -5.82
N MET A 141 -23.97 32.22 -5.51
CA MET A 141 -25.10 31.53 -4.86
C MET A 141 -25.61 30.35 -5.69
N VAL A 142 -25.81 30.55 -6.99
CA VAL A 142 -26.28 29.49 -7.90
C VAL A 142 -25.24 28.39 -8.03
N THR A 143 -23.96 28.75 -8.14
CA THR A 143 -22.86 27.79 -8.28
C THR A 143 -22.70 26.94 -7.02
N GLU A 144 -22.75 27.54 -5.83
CA GLU A 144 -22.65 26.85 -4.54
C GLU A 144 -23.76 25.79 -4.38
N VAL A 145 -25.01 26.18 -4.63
CA VAL A 145 -26.14 25.25 -4.50
C VAL A 145 -26.12 24.17 -5.58
N SER A 146 -25.77 24.53 -6.83
CA SER A 146 -25.66 23.55 -7.92
C SER A 146 -24.56 22.52 -7.64
N PHE A 147 -23.43 22.97 -7.08
CA PHE A 147 -22.33 22.11 -6.68
C PHE A 147 -22.72 21.15 -5.56
N THR A 148 -23.29 21.67 -4.47
CA THR A 148 -23.71 20.86 -3.30
C THR A 148 -24.83 19.89 -3.64
N PHE A 149 -25.79 20.27 -4.49
CA PHE A 149 -26.87 19.40 -4.95
C PHE A 149 -26.35 18.27 -5.85
N THR A 150 -25.43 18.59 -6.77
CA THR A 150 -24.79 17.59 -7.65
C THR A 150 -23.98 16.58 -6.83
N LEU A 151 -23.20 17.06 -5.86
CA LEU A 151 -22.47 16.21 -4.92
C LEU A 151 -23.41 15.31 -4.12
N GLY A 152 -24.51 15.87 -3.58
CA GLY A 152 -25.54 15.13 -2.85
C GLY A 152 -26.21 14.05 -3.72
N PHE A 153 -26.52 14.36 -4.97
CA PHE A 153 -27.10 13.39 -5.92
C PHE A 153 -26.11 12.27 -6.26
N CYS A 154 -24.83 12.57 -6.49
CA CYS A 154 -23.80 11.55 -6.71
C CYS A 154 -23.63 10.59 -5.53
N ILE A 155 -23.83 11.10 -4.30
CA ILE A 155 -23.74 10.33 -3.05
C ILE A 155 -25.01 9.49 -2.81
N LEU A 156 -26.20 10.06 -3.04
CA LEU A 156 -27.50 9.42 -2.73
C LEU A 156 -28.08 8.58 -3.89
N GLY A 157 -27.75 8.92 -5.15
CA GLY A 157 -28.36 8.40 -6.38
C GLY A 157 -28.11 6.91 -6.69
N GLY A 158 -27.60 6.13 -5.74
CA GLY A 158 -27.48 4.67 -5.89
C GLY A 158 -27.72 3.90 -4.60
N ALA A 159 -28.49 4.46 -3.66
CA ALA A 159 -28.99 3.76 -2.48
C ALA A 159 -30.41 3.21 -2.76
N PRO A 160 -30.67 1.91 -2.52
CA PRO A 160 -32.02 1.35 -2.66
C PRO A 160 -32.98 1.95 -1.60
N PRO A 161 -34.29 2.05 -1.90
CA PRO A 161 -35.31 2.39 -0.91
C PRO A 161 -35.43 1.31 0.18
N LEU A 162 -35.88 1.70 1.37
CA LEU A 162 -35.96 0.88 2.60
C LEU A 162 -37.09 -0.19 2.60
N GLU A 163 -37.58 -0.66 1.46
CA GLU A 163 -38.69 -1.63 1.41
C GLU A 163 -38.21 -3.05 1.04
N LEU A 164 -38.51 -3.97 1.96
CA LEU A 164 -38.35 -5.43 1.98
C LEU A 164 -36.92 -5.99 2.06
N GLU A 165 -36.38 -6.00 3.29
CA GLU A 165 -35.39 -6.98 3.73
C GLU A 165 -36.02 -7.82 4.86
N ASP A 166 -37.21 -8.35 4.58
CA ASP A 166 -37.84 -9.40 5.38
C ASP A 166 -37.91 -10.67 4.51
N THR A 167 -37.39 -11.77 5.04
CA THR A 167 -37.41 -13.15 4.52
C THR A 167 -36.46 -13.48 3.35
N VAL A 168 -35.18 -13.72 3.66
CA VAL A 168 -34.40 -14.72 2.93
C VAL A 168 -34.02 -15.79 3.94
N ASP A 169 -34.61 -16.98 3.78
CA ASP A 169 -34.33 -18.14 4.62
C ASP A 169 -32.86 -18.57 4.43
N PRO A 170 -32.07 -18.75 5.52
CA PRO A 170 -30.65 -19.08 5.42
C PRO A 170 -30.32 -20.45 4.79
N TYR A 171 -31.33 -21.27 4.47
CA TYR A 171 -31.17 -22.66 4.06
C TYR A 171 -31.40 -22.96 2.57
N GLU A 172 -31.77 -21.99 1.74
CA GLU A 172 -32.03 -22.23 0.30
C GLU A 172 -30.86 -21.90 -0.65
N LEU A 173 -29.76 -21.33 -0.16
CA LEU A 173 -28.62 -20.95 -1.00
C LEU A 173 -27.59 -22.09 -1.21
N ASP A 174 -28.03 -23.35 -1.30
CA ASP A 174 -27.13 -24.51 -1.33
C ASP A 174 -27.19 -25.33 -2.64
N ARG A 175 -27.79 -24.82 -3.73
CA ARG A 175 -28.04 -25.66 -4.93
C ARG A 175 -27.67 -25.12 -6.30
N SER A 176 -26.95 -24.01 -6.44
CA SER A 176 -26.49 -23.58 -7.78
C SER A 176 -25.30 -22.64 -7.79
N ILE A 177 -24.16 -23.05 -7.22
CA ILE A 177 -22.89 -22.34 -7.40
C ILE A 177 -22.02 -23.14 -8.40
N PRO A 178 -21.65 -22.59 -9.57
CA PRO A 178 -20.60 -23.15 -10.39
C PRO A 178 -19.27 -23.03 -9.66
N ASN A 179 -18.53 -24.14 -9.56
CA ASN A 179 -17.17 -24.17 -9.02
C ASN A 179 -16.26 -23.18 -9.77
N SER A 180 -15.46 -22.43 -8.99
CA SER A 180 -14.26 -21.67 -9.37
C SER A 180 -14.30 -20.14 -9.40
N ASP A 181 -15.34 -19.49 -8.90
CA ASP A 181 -15.25 -18.11 -8.41
C ASP A 181 -16.35 -17.99 -7.36
N VAL A 182 -16.03 -17.55 -6.15
CA VAL A 182 -17.05 -17.24 -5.13
C VAL A 182 -17.86 -16.05 -5.66
N TYR A 183 -18.89 -16.33 -6.45
CA TYR A 183 -19.86 -15.35 -6.89
C TYR A 183 -20.70 -14.97 -5.68
N VAL A 184 -20.29 -13.92 -4.96
CA VAL A 184 -21.06 -13.33 -3.87
C VAL A 184 -22.10 -12.39 -4.49
N PRO A 185 -23.42 -12.68 -4.39
CA PRO A 185 -24.43 -11.74 -4.85
C PRO A 185 -24.25 -10.43 -4.07
N HIS A 186 -24.37 -9.27 -4.72
CA HIS A 186 -24.18 -7.91 -4.18
C HIS A 186 -22.74 -7.33 -4.15
N GLN A 187 -21.69 -8.10 -4.39
CA GLN A 187 -20.30 -7.61 -4.44
C GLN A 187 -20.11 -6.49 -5.49
N GLN A 188 -20.63 -6.67 -6.70
CA GLN A 188 -20.54 -5.67 -7.78
C GLN A 188 -21.17 -4.31 -7.41
N ARG A 189 -22.18 -4.29 -6.53
CA ARG A 189 -22.81 -3.03 -6.09
C ARG A 189 -21.92 -2.28 -5.11
N TRP A 190 -21.22 -3.00 -4.23
CA TRP A 190 -20.28 -2.43 -3.26
C TRP A 190 -18.97 -1.97 -3.93
N GLU A 191 -18.41 -2.77 -4.83
CA GLU A 191 -17.28 -2.38 -5.69
C GLU A 191 -17.58 -1.10 -6.50
N ARG A 192 -18.73 -1.04 -7.18
CA ARG A 192 -19.20 0.19 -7.87
C ARG A 192 -19.39 1.38 -6.92
N ARG A 193 -19.72 1.15 -5.64
CA ARG A 193 -19.91 2.21 -4.62
C ARG A 193 -18.56 2.80 -4.20
N CYS A 194 -17.59 1.96 -3.88
CA CYS A 194 -16.25 2.38 -3.48
C CYS A 194 -15.53 3.08 -4.65
N ASN A 195 -15.67 2.58 -5.89
CA ASN A 195 -15.08 3.19 -7.10
C ASN A 195 -15.61 4.59 -7.37
N ARG A 196 -16.91 4.82 -7.19
CA ARG A 196 -17.53 6.13 -7.41
C ARG A 196 -17.09 7.14 -6.35
N CYS A 197 -17.01 6.73 -5.08
CA CYS A 197 -16.53 7.59 -4.00
C CYS A 197 -15.08 8.03 -4.23
N CYS A 198 -14.22 7.06 -4.52
CA CYS A 198 -12.81 7.26 -4.86
C CYS A 198 -12.60 8.18 -6.07
N SER A 199 -13.42 8.02 -7.12
CA SER A 199 -13.41 8.89 -8.29
C SER A 199 -13.83 10.33 -7.97
N CYS A 200 -14.81 10.52 -7.08
CA CYS A 200 -15.22 11.84 -6.62
C CYS A 200 -14.11 12.53 -5.81
N VAL A 201 -13.46 11.82 -4.87
CA VAL A 201 -12.34 12.36 -4.08
C VAL A 201 -11.18 12.83 -4.98
N ARG A 202 -10.89 12.10 -6.07
CA ARG A 202 -9.86 12.46 -7.06
C ARG A 202 -10.06 13.84 -7.69
N CYS A 203 -11.30 14.23 -7.96
CA CYS A 203 -11.62 15.56 -8.50
C CYS A 203 -11.34 16.69 -7.51
N PHE A 204 -11.35 16.41 -6.20
CA PHE A 204 -11.30 17.43 -5.15
C PHE A 204 -9.95 17.55 -4.44
N THR A 205 -9.08 16.53 -4.55
CA THR A 205 -7.77 16.52 -3.88
C THR A 205 -6.60 16.82 -4.79
N CYS A 206 -6.79 17.35 -6.02
CA CYS A 206 -5.69 17.64 -6.95
C CYS A 206 -4.65 16.50 -7.02
N ASN A 207 -5.08 15.25 -7.19
CA ASN A 207 -4.15 14.11 -7.31
C ASN A 207 -3.28 13.82 -6.06
N LEU A 208 -3.67 14.28 -4.86
CA LEU A 208 -2.92 14.08 -3.59
C LEU A 208 -2.66 12.60 -3.23
N PHE A 209 -3.48 11.67 -3.75
CA PHE A 209 -3.32 10.22 -3.57
C PHE A 209 -2.98 9.47 -4.87
N GLY A 210 -2.58 10.16 -5.93
CA GLY A 210 -2.15 9.51 -7.17
C GLY A 210 -1.67 10.59 -8.12
N GLY A 211 -0.36 10.65 -8.33
CA GLY A 211 0.30 11.67 -9.16
C GLY A 211 -0.34 11.80 -10.55
N ALA A 212 -0.11 12.94 -11.20
CA ALA A 212 -0.77 13.37 -12.44
C ALA A 212 -0.63 12.45 -13.68
N GLY A 213 -0.07 11.24 -13.53
CA GLY A 213 0.12 10.23 -14.58
C GLY A 213 -0.64 8.90 -14.41
N THR A 214 -1.36 8.64 -13.30
CA THR A 214 -2.14 7.39 -13.18
C THR A 214 -3.47 7.53 -13.92
N GLN A 215 -3.47 7.28 -15.22
CA GLN A 215 -4.69 7.13 -15.99
C GLN A 215 -5.37 5.82 -15.58
N HIS A 216 -6.52 5.97 -14.92
CA HIS A 216 -7.46 4.93 -14.52
C HIS A 216 -6.96 3.96 -13.40
N ASP A 217 -7.92 3.57 -12.57
CA ASP A 217 -7.98 2.37 -11.74
C ASP A 217 -7.38 2.32 -10.31
N SER A 218 -6.35 3.09 -9.94
CA SER A 218 -5.66 2.85 -8.64
C SER A 218 -6.56 2.98 -7.41
N MET A 219 -7.38 4.02 -7.37
CA MET A 219 -8.30 4.24 -6.25
C MET A 219 -9.51 3.31 -6.30
N SER A 220 -9.96 2.88 -7.48
CA SER A 220 -11.04 1.88 -7.58
C SER A 220 -10.60 0.49 -7.12
N VAL A 221 -9.33 0.15 -7.26
CA VAL A 221 -8.83 -1.13 -6.77
C VAL A 221 -8.54 -1.11 -5.28
N VAL A 222 -7.99 -0.02 -4.74
CA VAL A 222 -7.96 0.19 -3.27
C VAL A 222 -9.38 0.06 -2.71
N ALA A 223 -10.35 0.66 -3.40
CA ALA A 223 -11.77 0.51 -3.11
C ALA A 223 -12.27 -0.94 -3.19
N ASN A 224 -11.87 -1.73 -4.20
CA ASN A 224 -12.26 -3.14 -4.36
C ASN A 224 -11.61 -4.06 -3.31
N VAL A 225 -10.33 -3.84 -2.98
CA VAL A 225 -9.61 -4.60 -1.96
C VAL A 225 -10.17 -4.29 -0.58
N ILE A 226 -10.32 -3.00 -0.24
CA ILE A 226 -11.02 -2.58 1.00
C ILE A 226 -12.46 -3.13 0.99
N ALA A 227 -13.12 -3.12 -0.16
CA ALA A 227 -14.47 -3.64 -0.28
C ALA A 227 -14.56 -5.13 0.04
N ARG A 228 -13.62 -5.94 -0.44
CA ARG A 228 -13.52 -7.37 -0.17
C ARG A 228 -13.11 -7.64 1.28
N LEU A 229 -12.10 -6.93 1.79
CA LEU A 229 -11.60 -7.12 3.15
C LEU A 229 -12.65 -6.76 4.21
N PHE A 230 -13.34 -5.63 4.05
CA PHE A 230 -14.34 -5.17 5.01
C PHE A 230 -15.77 -5.61 4.64
N TYR A 231 -15.95 -6.56 3.72
CA TYR A 231 -17.27 -7.09 3.34
C TYR A 231 -17.92 -7.82 4.52
N GLY A 232 -19.19 -7.52 4.80
CA GLY A 232 -19.94 -8.09 5.92
C GLY A 232 -19.61 -7.48 7.29
N SER A 233 -18.68 -6.52 7.35
CA SER A 233 -18.43 -5.78 8.59
C SER A 233 -19.65 -4.91 8.98
N PRO A 234 -19.97 -4.79 10.28
CA PRO A 234 -21.15 -4.08 10.73
C PRO A 234 -21.08 -2.58 10.40
N ASP A 235 -22.02 -2.08 9.58
CA ASP A 235 -22.34 -0.66 9.44
C ASP A 235 -21.14 0.31 9.31
N LEU A 236 -20.01 -0.08 8.71
CA LEU A 236 -18.85 0.81 8.55
C LEU A 236 -18.98 1.67 7.28
N VAL A 237 -18.73 2.97 7.39
CA VAL A 237 -18.60 3.88 6.25
C VAL A 237 -17.11 3.95 5.85
N ILE A 238 -16.81 4.23 4.58
CA ILE A 238 -15.42 4.31 4.07
C ILE A 238 -14.55 5.27 4.90
N SER A 239 -15.12 6.37 5.36
CA SER A 239 -14.48 7.35 6.23
C SER A 239 -14.08 6.79 7.60
N ASP A 240 -14.81 5.80 8.14
CA ASP A 240 -14.46 5.09 9.37
C ASP A 240 -13.22 4.21 9.14
N ILE A 241 -13.18 3.52 8.00
CA ILE A 241 -12.04 2.68 7.60
C ILE A 241 -10.78 3.53 7.46
N VAL A 242 -10.87 4.69 6.80
CA VAL A 242 -9.74 5.64 6.68
C VAL A 242 -9.28 6.11 8.06
N ALA A 243 -10.21 6.44 8.97
CA ALA A 243 -9.87 6.82 10.34
C ALA A 243 -9.16 5.68 11.10
N GLY A 244 -9.61 4.44 10.93
CA GLY A 244 -8.98 3.27 11.52
C GLY A 244 -7.57 3.01 10.97
N PHE A 245 -7.32 3.21 9.67
CA PHE A 245 -5.96 3.15 9.11
C PHE A 245 -5.04 4.24 9.67
N ILE A 246 -5.55 5.45 9.89
CA ILE A 246 -4.77 6.54 10.52
C ILE A 246 -4.42 6.18 11.96
N LEU A 247 -5.37 5.63 12.73
CA LEU A 247 -5.12 5.14 14.09
C LEU A 247 -4.08 4.02 14.08
N LEU A 248 -4.19 3.08 13.14
CA LEU A 248 -3.25 1.97 13.03
C LEU A 248 -1.84 2.46 12.70
N ALA A 249 -1.70 3.40 11.76
CA ALA A 249 -0.41 4.02 11.44
C ALA A 249 0.18 4.73 12.67
N ALA A 250 -0.66 5.41 13.46
CA ALA A 250 -0.23 6.07 14.70
C ALA A 250 0.29 5.07 15.75
N VAL A 251 -0.39 3.93 15.92
CA VAL A 251 0.04 2.86 16.82
C VAL A 251 1.34 2.23 16.33
N GLN A 252 1.42 1.87 15.06
CA GLN A 252 2.57 1.17 14.49
C GLN A 252 3.86 2.01 14.54
N ALA A 253 3.79 3.32 14.28
CA ALA A 253 4.99 4.16 14.41
C ALA A 253 5.39 4.40 15.87
N HIS A 254 4.43 4.33 16.81
CA HIS A 254 4.77 4.37 18.22
C HIS A 254 5.49 3.09 18.66
N GLU A 255 5.03 1.91 18.21
CA GLU A 255 5.73 0.63 18.41
C GLU A 255 7.17 0.71 17.87
N GLU A 256 7.34 1.19 16.63
CA GLU A 256 8.65 1.32 15.98
C GLU A 256 9.58 2.28 16.74
N SER A 257 9.05 3.42 17.22
CA SER A 257 9.85 4.34 18.03
C SER A 257 10.32 3.74 19.36
N LEU A 258 9.53 2.85 19.97
CA LEU A 258 9.92 2.16 21.20
C LEU A 258 10.95 1.06 20.92
N GLU A 259 10.80 0.34 19.81
CA GLU A 259 11.79 -0.66 19.37
C GLU A 259 13.15 0.00 19.09
N ASP A 260 13.15 1.17 18.43
CA ASP A 260 14.38 1.93 18.15
C ASP A 260 15.02 2.47 19.44
N GLU A 261 14.24 3.01 20.39
CA GLU A 261 14.74 3.49 21.68
C GLU A 261 15.39 2.36 22.50
N VAL A 262 14.77 1.17 22.54
CA VAL A 262 15.31 0.00 23.22
C VAL A 262 16.62 -0.44 22.57
N PHE A 263 16.67 -0.47 21.24
CA PHE A 263 17.88 -0.88 20.51
C PHE A 263 19.04 0.10 20.73
N GLU A 264 18.78 1.42 20.70
CA GLU A 264 19.80 2.45 21.00
C GLU A 264 20.34 2.33 22.44
N ASP A 265 19.46 2.08 23.42
CA ASP A 265 19.86 1.88 24.82
C ASP A 265 20.66 0.59 25.02
N GLU A 266 20.29 -0.50 24.34
CA GLU A 266 21.06 -1.76 24.34
C GLU A 266 22.44 -1.57 23.70
N GLU A 267 22.53 -0.93 22.54
CA GLU A 267 23.80 -0.67 21.84
C GLU A 267 24.73 0.21 22.68
N LYS A 268 24.18 1.24 23.33
CA LYS A 268 24.92 2.10 24.25
C LYS A 268 25.41 1.34 25.47
N THR A 269 24.57 0.50 26.06
CA THR A 269 24.93 -0.34 27.22
C THR A 269 26.03 -1.34 26.86
N LEU A 270 25.92 -2.00 25.70
CA LEU A 270 26.97 -2.87 25.16
C LEU A 270 28.27 -2.10 24.88
N GLY A 271 28.17 -0.89 24.34
CA GLY A 271 29.30 0.01 24.09
C GLY A 271 30.04 0.37 25.37
N GLU A 272 29.31 0.71 26.44
CA GLU A 272 29.87 1.01 27.76
C GLU A 272 30.53 -0.22 28.40
N ILE A 273 29.92 -1.39 28.32
CA ILE A 273 30.48 -2.66 28.80
C ILE A 273 31.78 -2.98 28.05
N ARG A 274 31.76 -2.86 26.71
CA ARG A 274 32.93 -3.09 25.86
C ARG A 274 34.05 -2.10 26.17
N ALA A 275 33.74 -0.82 26.38
CA ALA A 275 34.72 0.19 26.79
C ALA A 275 35.36 -0.14 28.14
N ARG A 276 34.58 -0.66 29.11
CA ARG A 276 35.11 -1.12 30.40
C ARG A 276 36.01 -2.36 30.28
N ILE A 277 35.67 -3.30 29.41
CA ILE A 277 36.49 -4.49 29.14
C ILE A 277 37.82 -4.07 28.49
N TYR A 278 37.81 -3.17 27.51
CA TYR A 278 39.04 -2.67 26.88
C TYR A 278 39.88 -1.79 27.82
N ALA A 279 39.25 -1.00 28.69
CA ALA A 279 39.94 -0.25 29.74
C ALA A 279 40.55 -1.18 30.80
N GLY A 280 39.89 -2.30 31.11
CA GLY A 280 40.40 -3.32 32.04
C GLY A 280 41.53 -4.18 31.47
N ALA A 281 41.56 -4.41 30.15
CA ALA A 281 42.61 -5.16 29.47
C ALA A 281 43.94 -4.37 29.32
N GLY A 282 43.92 -3.06 29.54
CA GLY A 282 45.10 -2.18 29.48
C GLY A 282 45.91 -2.06 30.78
N SER A 283 45.51 -2.74 31.85
CA SER A 283 46.15 -2.65 33.18
C SER A 283 46.72 -4.01 33.61
N SER A 284 47.83 -4.41 33.00
CA SER A 284 48.76 -5.35 33.63
C SER A 284 49.85 -4.55 34.34
N ASP A 285 49.68 -4.28 35.65
CA ASP A 285 50.63 -4.74 36.68
C ASP A 285 50.28 -4.29 38.13
N LYS A 286 50.45 -5.27 39.04
CA LYS A 286 50.83 -5.21 40.47
C LYS A 286 49.84 -4.88 41.61
N SER A 287 49.54 -5.98 42.34
CA SER A 287 49.37 -6.17 43.80
C SER A 287 48.26 -5.44 44.55
N SER A 288 47.31 -6.19 45.13
CA SER A 288 47.43 -6.76 46.48
C SER A 288 46.10 -7.39 46.94
N THR A 289 46.23 -8.29 47.90
CA THR A 289 45.28 -9.24 48.49
C THR A 289 43.98 -8.66 49.08
N ALA A 290 42.83 -9.25 48.73
CA ALA A 290 41.68 -9.41 49.65
C ALA A 290 40.71 -10.51 49.17
N HIS A 291 40.18 -11.27 50.13
CA HIS A 291 39.42 -12.53 50.02
C HIS A 291 38.11 -12.51 49.20
N PRO A 292 37.65 -13.66 48.68
CA PRO A 292 36.35 -13.79 48.02
C PRO A 292 35.21 -13.98 49.05
N ARG A 293 34.07 -13.33 48.83
CA ARG A 293 32.79 -13.67 49.48
C ARG A 293 31.85 -14.31 48.44
N PRO A 294 31.02 -15.28 48.87
CA PRO A 294 30.44 -16.26 47.96
C PRO A 294 29.14 -15.82 47.30
N ILE A 295 28.91 -16.44 46.16
CA ILE A 295 27.66 -16.56 45.41
C ILE A 295 26.55 -17.05 46.35
N LEU A 296 25.38 -16.41 46.28
CA LEU A 296 24.13 -16.94 46.83
C LEU A 296 23.18 -17.30 45.70
N SER A 297 22.76 -18.55 45.78
CA SER A 297 22.11 -19.41 44.79
C SER A 297 20.61 -19.15 44.65
N ALA A 298 20.12 -19.40 43.44
CA ALA A 298 18.72 -19.68 43.17
C ALA A 298 18.24 -20.95 43.92
N SER A 299 17.16 -20.84 44.69
CA SER A 299 16.16 -21.91 44.86
C SER A 299 14.95 -21.40 45.67
N GLN A 300 13.78 -21.94 45.31
CA GLN A 300 12.46 -21.84 46.00
C GLN A 300 11.68 -20.55 45.66
N PHE A 301 10.46 -20.56 45.11
CA PHE A 301 9.33 -21.46 45.34
C PHE A 301 8.39 -21.55 44.11
N SER A 302 8.01 -22.77 43.78
CA SER A 302 6.95 -23.15 42.84
C SER A 302 5.55 -23.07 43.47
N SER A 303 4.55 -22.67 42.69
CA SER A 303 3.27 -23.36 42.45
C SER A 303 2.11 -22.35 42.33
N LEU A 304 1.36 -22.42 41.23
CA LEU A 304 -0.11 -22.56 41.26
C LEU A 304 -0.64 -22.89 39.85
N LYS A 305 -1.76 -23.62 39.87
CA LYS A 305 -2.35 -24.49 38.86
C LYS A 305 -2.86 -23.81 37.58
N ALA A 306 -2.98 -24.64 36.54
CA ALA A 306 -3.63 -24.39 35.27
C ALA A 306 -5.15 -24.20 35.39
N GLU A 307 -5.69 -23.24 34.63
CA GLU A 307 -7.05 -23.23 34.08
C GLU A 307 -6.97 -22.70 32.63
N GLU A 308 -7.69 -23.37 31.73
CA GLU A 308 -7.83 -23.01 30.32
C GLU A 308 -8.63 -21.71 30.16
N SER A 309 -8.09 -20.72 29.45
CA SER A 309 -8.82 -19.50 29.09
C SER A 309 -8.52 -19.06 27.65
N ASN A 310 -9.60 -18.81 26.92
CA ASN A 310 -9.73 -18.22 25.58
C ASN A 310 -8.56 -17.33 25.12
N SER A 311 -8.07 -17.58 23.90
CA SER A 311 -7.00 -16.81 23.27
C SER A 311 -7.46 -15.38 22.93
N TYR A 312 -7.14 -14.44 23.80
CA TYR A 312 -7.12 -13.01 23.51
C TYR A 312 -5.67 -12.56 23.30
N VAL A 313 -5.44 -11.65 22.35
CA VAL A 313 -4.12 -11.04 22.13
C VAL A 313 -3.79 -10.14 23.32
N ALA A 314 -3.12 -10.72 24.31
CA ALA A 314 -2.50 -9.98 25.39
C ALA A 314 -1.22 -9.32 24.87
N ILE A 315 -1.20 -8.00 24.83
CA ILE A 315 0.05 -7.23 24.68
C ILE A 315 0.79 -7.39 26.02
N SER A 316 1.66 -8.39 26.09
CA SER A 316 2.55 -8.58 27.23
C SER A 316 3.86 -7.85 26.98
N MET A 317 4.22 -6.98 27.92
CA MET A 317 5.51 -6.28 27.93
C MET A 317 6.60 -7.28 28.36
N PRO A 318 7.62 -7.57 27.55
CA PRO A 318 8.69 -8.47 27.94
C PRO A 318 9.53 -7.83 29.06
N SER A 319 9.77 -8.59 30.14
CA SER A 319 10.82 -8.27 31.12
C SER A 319 12.14 -8.90 30.64
N PRO A 320 13.27 -8.16 30.67
CA PRO A 320 14.52 -8.66 30.10
C PRO A 320 15.17 -9.65 31.08
N VAL A 321 15.23 -10.92 30.71
CA VAL A 321 16.14 -11.89 31.33
C VAL A 321 17.11 -12.35 30.24
N VAL A 322 18.18 -11.57 30.05
CA VAL A 322 19.27 -11.91 29.14
C VAL A 322 20.16 -12.96 29.81
N SER A 323 20.41 -14.06 29.10
CA SER A 323 21.27 -15.14 29.56
C SER A 323 22.75 -14.79 29.37
N VAL A 324 23.59 -15.14 30.36
CA VAL A 324 24.99 -14.69 30.47
C VAL A 324 25.91 -15.18 29.32
N ASN A 325 25.43 -16.10 28.48
CA ASN A 325 26.22 -16.67 27.38
C ASN A 325 26.33 -15.77 26.13
N GLU A 326 25.48 -14.75 25.98
CA GLU A 326 25.60 -13.76 24.87
C GLU A 326 26.68 -12.70 25.11
N LEU A 327 27.22 -12.59 26.33
CA LEU A 327 28.18 -11.55 26.74
C LEU A 327 29.62 -11.73 26.21
N MET A 328 29.91 -12.79 25.44
CA MET A 328 31.26 -13.07 24.92
C MET A 328 31.39 -12.93 23.38
N ALA A 329 30.37 -12.42 22.69
CA ALA A 329 30.46 -12.23 21.24
C ALA A 329 31.46 -11.10 20.86
N PRO A 330 32.36 -11.32 19.89
CA PRO A 330 33.26 -10.27 19.37
C PRO A 330 32.46 -9.10 18.75
N PRO A 331 33.09 -7.94 18.44
CA PRO A 331 32.44 -6.85 17.69
C PRO A 331 31.68 -7.37 16.47
N PRO A 332 30.53 -6.75 16.08
CA PRO A 332 29.82 -7.16 14.88
C PRO A 332 30.82 -7.01 13.73
N GLN A 333 31.39 -8.14 13.32
CA GLN A 333 32.17 -8.21 12.11
C GLN A 333 31.19 -7.85 10.99
N ARG A 334 31.63 -7.01 10.04
CA ARG A 334 30.85 -6.82 8.82
C ARG A 334 30.61 -8.21 8.24
N ASP A 335 29.34 -8.54 8.07
CA ASP A 335 28.93 -9.83 7.55
C ASP A 335 29.30 -9.88 6.07
N GLU A 336 30.47 -10.45 5.77
CA GLU A 336 30.99 -10.55 4.40
C GLU A 336 30.01 -11.32 3.49
N GLU A 337 29.27 -12.31 4.04
CA GLU A 337 28.26 -13.06 3.29
C GLU A 337 27.08 -12.15 2.89
N LEU A 338 26.63 -11.28 3.81
CA LEU A 338 25.57 -10.30 3.53
C LEU A 338 26.03 -9.29 2.47
N ASP A 339 27.24 -8.75 2.60
CA ASP A 339 27.79 -7.77 1.67
C ASP A 339 27.90 -8.35 0.25
N ASP A 340 28.39 -9.59 0.11
CA ASP A 340 28.48 -10.29 -1.17
C ASP A 340 27.08 -10.56 -1.77
N CYS A 341 26.11 -11.00 -0.96
CA CYS A 341 24.73 -11.21 -1.43
C CYS A 341 24.11 -9.91 -1.95
N VAL A 342 24.33 -8.78 -1.28
CA VAL A 342 23.82 -7.46 -1.71
C VAL A 342 24.48 -7.03 -3.03
N LEU A 343 25.76 -7.31 -3.24
CA LEU A 343 26.45 -7.05 -4.50
C LEU A 343 25.90 -7.90 -5.64
N GLU A 344 25.58 -9.17 -5.40
CA GLU A 344 24.94 -10.05 -6.38
C GLU A 344 23.51 -9.60 -6.72
N LEU A 345 22.70 -9.29 -5.70
CA LEU A 345 21.36 -8.75 -5.88
C LEU A 345 21.38 -7.46 -6.69
N ALA A 346 22.30 -6.54 -6.39
CA ALA A 346 22.47 -5.32 -7.17
C ALA A 346 22.82 -5.62 -8.63
N HIS A 347 23.68 -6.62 -8.90
CA HIS A 347 24.02 -7.01 -10.27
C HIS A 347 22.83 -7.61 -11.03
N PHE A 348 22.10 -8.54 -10.42
CA PHE A 348 20.98 -9.23 -11.10
C PHE A 348 19.68 -8.44 -11.14
N SER A 349 19.53 -7.41 -10.29
CA SER A 349 18.34 -6.54 -10.28
C SER A 349 18.08 -5.87 -11.63
N LYS A 350 19.13 -5.56 -12.42
CA LYS A 350 19.01 -4.94 -13.75
C LYS A 350 18.20 -5.81 -14.74
N TYR A 351 18.27 -7.13 -14.60
CA TYR A 351 17.50 -8.06 -15.43
C TYR A 351 16.02 -8.11 -15.02
N ALA A 352 15.76 -8.07 -13.70
CA ALA A 352 14.40 -8.03 -13.16
C ALA A 352 13.66 -6.75 -13.56
N ILE A 353 14.33 -5.59 -13.56
CA ILE A 353 13.75 -4.32 -14.04
C ILE A 353 13.70 -4.26 -15.59
N GLY A 354 14.71 -4.77 -16.28
CA GLY A 354 14.81 -4.68 -17.75
C GLY A 354 13.68 -5.39 -18.51
N ILE A 355 13.16 -6.51 -17.99
CA ILE A 355 12.09 -7.28 -18.66
C ILE A 355 10.72 -6.59 -18.66
N TYR A 356 10.52 -5.55 -17.84
CA TYR A 356 9.31 -4.73 -17.86
C TYR A 356 9.17 -3.89 -19.12
N GLY A 357 10.26 -3.68 -19.85
CA GLY A 357 10.27 -3.01 -21.15
C GLY A 357 10.13 -1.48 -21.08
N TRP A 358 9.74 -0.89 -22.20
CA TRP A 358 9.89 0.55 -22.46
C TRP A 358 9.07 1.46 -21.55
N MET A 359 7.89 1.03 -21.10
CA MET A 359 7.03 1.86 -20.24
C MET A 359 7.71 2.15 -18.91
N LEU A 360 8.25 1.11 -18.27
CA LEU A 360 8.99 1.27 -17.01
C LEU A 360 10.32 1.98 -17.24
N TYR A 361 10.99 1.76 -18.37
CA TYR A 361 12.23 2.45 -18.70
C TYR A 361 12.04 3.97 -18.82
N VAL A 362 10.99 4.42 -19.52
CA VAL A 362 10.63 5.85 -19.62
C VAL A 362 10.27 6.44 -18.25
N TRP A 363 9.56 5.68 -17.42
CA TRP A 363 9.22 6.08 -16.07
C TRP A 363 10.46 6.25 -15.17
N SER A 364 11.35 5.27 -15.20
CA SER A 364 12.56 5.21 -14.35
C SER A 364 13.63 6.22 -14.79
N HIS A 365 13.59 6.66 -16.05
CA HIS A 365 14.50 7.64 -16.62
C HIS A 365 13.77 8.89 -17.14
N PRO A 366 13.21 9.74 -16.24
CA PRO A 366 12.56 10.99 -16.63
C PRO A 366 13.50 11.83 -17.50
N TRP A 367 12.96 12.48 -18.53
CA TRP A 367 13.66 13.39 -19.46
C TRP A 367 14.66 12.77 -20.43
N SER A 368 15.30 11.65 -20.12
CA SER A 368 16.31 11.03 -20.99
C SER A 368 15.86 9.70 -21.62
N GLY A 369 14.92 8.99 -21.00
CA GLY A 369 14.48 7.67 -21.44
C GLY A 369 13.83 7.68 -22.83
N THR A 370 12.92 8.63 -23.08
CA THR A 370 12.21 8.75 -24.37
C THR A 370 13.14 9.04 -25.52
N PHE A 371 14.07 9.99 -25.36
CA PHE A 371 15.07 10.31 -26.38
C PHE A 371 16.00 9.12 -26.63
N ARG A 372 16.54 8.49 -25.56
CA ARG A 372 17.43 7.32 -25.71
C ARG A 372 16.74 6.16 -26.43
N LEU A 373 15.47 5.90 -26.13
CA LEU A 373 14.67 4.91 -26.85
C LEU A 373 14.51 5.31 -28.33
N ALA A 374 14.02 6.51 -28.60
CA ALA A 374 13.77 7.00 -29.97
C ALA A 374 15.03 6.97 -30.86
N PHE A 375 16.20 7.34 -30.31
CA PHE A 375 17.46 7.30 -31.04
C PHE A 375 18.07 5.89 -31.15
N SER A 376 17.63 4.92 -30.33
CA SER A 376 18.10 3.53 -30.37
C SER A 376 17.24 2.62 -31.27
N CYS A 377 16.06 3.07 -31.70
CA CYS A 377 15.11 2.34 -32.56
C CYS A 377 15.60 1.98 -33.98
N MET A 378 16.90 2.13 -34.29
CA MET A 378 17.48 1.77 -35.59
C MET A 378 17.88 0.27 -35.70
N LYS A 379 17.53 -0.57 -34.72
CA LYS A 379 17.88 -2.00 -34.70
C LYS A 379 16.78 -2.86 -35.34
N ARG A 380 17.23 -3.88 -36.09
CA ARG A 380 16.41 -4.77 -36.93
C ARG A 380 15.52 -5.71 -36.10
N ASN A 381 14.38 -6.10 -36.66
CA ASN A 381 13.54 -7.18 -36.16
C ASN A 381 14.34 -8.48 -36.00
N MET A 382 14.38 -9.03 -34.79
CA MET A 382 15.10 -10.26 -34.46
C MET A 382 14.08 -11.40 -34.29
N GLY A 383 14.28 -12.54 -34.97
CA GLY A 383 13.34 -13.68 -34.92
C GLY A 383 13.15 -14.29 -33.53
N TYR A 384 14.13 -14.11 -32.65
CA TYR A 384 14.12 -14.62 -31.27
C TYR A 384 13.45 -13.69 -30.24
N ILE A 385 12.81 -12.61 -30.71
CA ILE A 385 12.10 -11.64 -29.87
C ILE A 385 10.62 -11.64 -30.25
N HIS A 386 9.79 -12.03 -29.30
CA HIS A 386 8.37 -12.30 -29.51
C HIS A 386 7.50 -11.28 -28.81
N GLY A 387 6.46 -10.78 -29.47
CA GLY A 387 5.44 -9.92 -28.85
C GLY A 387 5.89 -8.51 -28.50
N ASP A 388 6.98 -8.02 -29.10
CA ASP A 388 7.37 -6.62 -28.99
C ASP A 388 6.49 -5.74 -29.91
N ASN A 389 6.54 -4.43 -29.68
CA ASN A 389 5.85 -3.45 -30.52
C ASN A 389 6.58 -3.23 -31.86
N PHE A 390 5.91 -2.52 -32.78
CA PHE A 390 6.45 -2.22 -34.12
C PHE A 390 7.82 -1.53 -34.12
N PHE A 391 8.16 -0.83 -33.03
CA PHE A 391 9.41 -0.10 -32.88
C PHE A 391 10.47 -0.85 -32.05
N HIS A 392 10.22 -2.11 -31.67
CA HIS A 392 11.10 -2.94 -30.84
C HIS A 392 11.53 -2.24 -29.53
N LEU A 393 10.61 -1.49 -28.91
CA LEU A 393 10.93 -0.71 -27.71
C LEU A 393 11.17 -1.61 -26.50
N GLY A 394 10.51 -2.78 -26.41
CA GLY A 394 10.72 -3.75 -25.33
C GLY A 394 12.14 -4.29 -25.33
N GLN A 395 12.61 -4.76 -26.49
CA GLN A 395 14.00 -5.15 -26.72
C GLN A 395 14.95 -4.02 -26.38
N THR A 396 14.71 -2.83 -26.95
CA THR A 396 15.61 -1.69 -26.79
C THR A 396 15.74 -1.28 -25.32
N ALA A 397 14.62 -1.26 -24.58
CA ALA A 397 14.62 -0.99 -23.15
C ALA A 397 15.39 -2.05 -22.36
N LEU A 398 15.17 -3.34 -22.65
CA LEU A 398 15.91 -4.44 -22.02
C LEU A 398 17.43 -4.27 -22.20
N GLN A 399 17.88 -3.93 -23.42
CA GLN A 399 19.30 -3.72 -23.71
C GLN A 399 19.87 -2.47 -23.01
N LEU A 400 19.13 -1.36 -23.01
CA LEU A 400 19.57 -0.12 -22.37
C LEU A 400 19.68 -0.26 -20.86
N GLU A 401 18.77 -1.02 -20.24
CA GLU A 401 18.71 -1.22 -18.80
C GLU A 401 19.75 -2.24 -18.32
N THR A 402 19.91 -3.36 -19.03
CA THR A 402 20.81 -4.45 -18.61
C THR A 402 22.25 -4.29 -19.10
N GLY A 403 22.45 -3.52 -20.18
CA GLY A 403 23.70 -3.43 -20.92
C GLY A 403 23.99 -4.62 -21.83
N VAL A 404 23.06 -5.58 -21.97
CA VAL A 404 23.27 -6.81 -22.76
C VAL A 404 23.23 -6.54 -24.26
N HIS A 405 24.17 -7.14 -25.00
CA HIS A 405 24.19 -7.06 -26.46
C HIS A 405 23.08 -7.90 -27.08
N ALA A 406 22.58 -7.51 -28.26
CA ALA A 406 21.42 -8.19 -28.86
C ALA A 406 21.69 -9.68 -29.15
N GLN A 407 22.93 -9.99 -29.53
CA GLN A 407 23.45 -11.34 -29.77
C GLN A 407 23.51 -12.23 -28.53
N ASP A 408 23.49 -11.64 -27.33
CA ASP A 408 23.57 -12.37 -26.06
C ASP A 408 22.15 -12.62 -25.50
N ILE A 409 21.11 -12.16 -26.20
CA ILE A 409 19.71 -12.52 -25.92
C ILE A 409 19.42 -13.82 -26.66
N VAL A 410 19.14 -14.90 -25.92
CA VAL A 410 18.84 -16.22 -26.48
C VAL A 410 17.38 -16.30 -26.90
N TYR A 411 16.49 -15.78 -26.03
CA TYR A 411 15.06 -15.75 -26.23
C TYR A 411 14.45 -14.61 -25.42
N ALA A 412 13.50 -13.87 -25.99
CA ALA A 412 12.69 -12.92 -25.23
C ALA A 412 11.24 -12.96 -25.72
N SER A 413 10.30 -13.04 -24.79
CA SER A 413 8.88 -12.91 -25.07
C SER A 413 8.29 -11.79 -24.21
N PHE A 414 7.81 -10.74 -24.86
CA PHE A 414 7.09 -9.61 -24.26
C PHE A 414 5.56 -9.78 -24.32
N ARG A 415 5.08 -10.93 -24.82
CA ARG A 415 3.65 -11.26 -24.78
C ARG A 415 3.23 -11.43 -23.33
N ASN A 416 2.17 -10.73 -22.94
CA ASN A 416 1.61 -10.83 -21.60
C ASN A 416 0.14 -11.23 -21.71
N SER A 417 -0.22 -12.35 -21.09
CA SER A 417 -1.61 -12.81 -20.99
C SER A 417 -1.81 -13.51 -19.64
N VAL A 418 -3.06 -13.81 -19.27
CA VAL A 418 -3.38 -14.45 -17.99
C VAL A 418 -2.56 -15.75 -17.82
N TYR A 419 -1.86 -15.88 -16.70
CA TYR A 419 -0.93 -16.97 -16.38
C TYR A 419 0.26 -17.18 -17.35
N LYS A 420 0.56 -16.22 -18.22
CA LYS A 420 1.70 -16.28 -19.15
C LYS A 420 2.48 -14.98 -19.09
N PRO A 421 3.39 -14.85 -18.11
CA PRO A 421 4.19 -13.64 -17.96
C PRO A 421 5.20 -13.52 -19.10
N ALA A 422 5.58 -12.28 -19.40
CA ALA A 422 6.74 -12.02 -20.24
C ALA A 422 8.02 -12.50 -19.54
N PHE A 423 8.96 -13.05 -20.30
CA PHE A 423 10.25 -13.48 -19.77
C PHE A 423 11.33 -13.42 -20.85
N CYS A 424 12.59 -13.35 -20.44
CA CYS A 424 13.73 -13.48 -21.35
C CYS A 424 14.81 -14.40 -20.78
N ILE A 425 15.63 -14.92 -21.67
CA ILE A 425 16.83 -15.72 -21.40
C ILE A 425 18.00 -14.99 -22.04
N VAL A 426 18.94 -14.57 -21.20
CA VAL A 426 20.10 -13.76 -21.61
C VAL A 426 21.38 -14.36 -21.07
N LEU A 427 22.47 -14.17 -21.82
CA LEU A 427 23.81 -14.61 -21.45
C LEU A 427 24.53 -13.46 -20.76
N ASP A 428 24.94 -13.70 -19.51
CA ASP A 428 25.79 -12.79 -18.77
C ASP A 428 27.23 -13.31 -18.77
N HIS A 429 28.00 -12.88 -19.77
CA HIS A 429 29.40 -13.24 -19.90
C HIS A 429 30.29 -12.68 -18.78
N GLN A 430 29.86 -11.61 -18.08
CA GLN A 430 30.64 -11.02 -16.99
C GLN A 430 30.66 -11.95 -15.77
N ARG A 431 29.53 -12.62 -15.49
CA ARG A 431 29.39 -13.59 -14.39
C ARG A 431 29.49 -15.04 -14.84
N LYS A 432 29.49 -15.32 -16.16
CA LYS A 432 29.36 -16.65 -16.76
C LYS A 432 28.07 -17.33 -16.31
N GLU A 433 26.95 -16.64 -16.49
CA GLU A 433 25.63 -17.08 -16.03
C GLU A 433 24.63 -17.00 -17.18
N VAL A 434 23.74 -18.00 -17.27
CA VAL A 434 22.52 -17.93 -18.08
C VAL A 434 21.41 -17.40 -17.18
N VAL A 435 20.87 -16.24 -17.52
CA VAL A 435 19.87 -15.55 -16.68
C VAL A 435 18.48 -15.68 -17.31
N ILE A 436 17.54 -16.27 -16.58
CA ILE A 436 16.12 -16.28 -16.90
C ILE A 436 15.44 -15.18 -16.08
N ALA A 437 15.04 -14.09 -16.74
CA ALA A 437 14.35 -12.98 -16.09
C ALA A 437 12.85 -13.03 -16.40
N ILE A 438 12.03 -13.10 -15.35
CA ILE A 438 10.56 -13.18 -15.46
C ILE A 438 9.94 -11.87 -14.99
N ARG A 439 9.08 -11.31 -15.84
CA ARG A 439 8.40 -10.05 -15.57
C ARG A 439 7.29 -10.26 -14.54
N GLY A 440 7.23 -9.37 -13.54
CA GLY A 440 6.05 -9.23 -12.71
C GLY A 440 4.96 -8.38 -13.37
N THR A 441 3.90 -8.11 -12.63
CA THR A 441 2.80 -7.30 -13.16
C THR A 441 3.17 -5.81 -13.19
N LEU A 442 2.71 -5.09 -14.22
CA LEU A 442 2.91 -3.63 -14.32
C LEU A 442 1.92 -2.84 -13.46
N SER A 443 0.83 -3.47 -13.04
CA SER A 443 -0.16 -2.87 -12.16
C SER A 443 0.03 -3.38 -10.73
N LEU A 444 0.13 -2.43 -9.79
CA LEU A 444 0.09 -2.71 -8.36
C LEU A 444 -1.25 -3.35 -7.94
N GLU A 445 -2.30 -3.10 -8.73
CA GLU A 445 -3.66 -3.60 -8.54
C GLU A 445 -3.75 -5.11 -8.72
N ASP A 446 -3.21 -5.59 -9.84
CA ASP A 446 -3.11 -7.01 -10.15
C ASP A 446 -2.24 -7.70 -9.10
N CYS A 447 -1.15 -7.03 -8.70
CA CYS A 447 -0.24 -7.56 -7.68
C CYS A 447 -0.91 -7.75 -6.30
N LEU A 448 -1.68 -6.76 -5.82
CA LEU A 448 -2.40 -6.88 -4.54
C LEU A 448 -3.56 -7.88 -4.63
N THR A 449 -4.23 -7.97 -5.78
CA THR A 449 -5.32 -8.94 -5.99
C THR A 449 -4.78 -10.35 -6.05
N ASP A 450 -3.66 -10.56 -6.74
CA ASP A 450 -2.94 -11.83 -6.79
C ASP A 450 -2.39 -12.20 -5.41
N ALA A 451 -1.88 -11.25 -4.62
CA ALA A 451 -1.32 -11.53 -3.29
C ALA A 451 -2.34 -12.02 -2.24
N ILE A 452 -3.64 -12.03 -2.56
CA ILE A 452 -4.74 -12.47 -1.68
C ILE A 452 -5.33 -13.82 -2.18
N ALA A 453 -4.72 -14.48 -3.18
CA ALA A 453 -5.25 -15.74 -3.72
C ALA A 453 -4.91 -16.99 -2.87
N TYR A 454 -5.59 -18.08 -3.17
CA TYR A 454 -5.51 -19.35 -2.44
C TYR A 454 -4.22 -20.13 -2.74
N GLY A 455 -3.76 -20.88 -1.74
CA GLY A 455 -2.72 -21.88 -1.90
C GLY A 455 -3.24 -23.13 -2.62
N MET A 456 -2.44 -23.65 -3.55
CA MET A 456 -2.66 -24.89 -4.29
C MET A 456 -1.60 -25.93 -3.89
N SER A 457 -1.98 -27.21 -3.82
CA SER A 457 -1.03 -28.31 -3.56
C SER A 457 -0.02 -28.43 -4.71
N LEU A 458 1.24 -28.66 -4.36
CA LEU A 458 2.33 -28.95 -5.29
C LEU A 458 2.47 -30.44 -5.62
N ASP A 459 1.62 -31.33 -5.12
CA ASP A 459 1.75 -32.78 -5.32
C ASP A 459 1.77 -33.18 -6.81
N ALA A 460 0.86 -32.62 -7.61
CA ALA A 460 0.81 -32.89 -9.05
C ALA A 460 2.07 -32.39 -9.77
N ALA A 461 2.65 -31.29 -9.30
CA ALA A 461 3.90 -30.75 -9.83
C ALA A 461 5.09 -31.63 -9.43
N ALA A 462 5.13 -32.08 -8.18
CA ALA A 462 6.16 -32.97 -7.66
C ALA A 462 6.17 -34.32 -8.39
N GLU A 463 5.00 -34.90 -8.66
CA GLU A 463 4.88 -36.14 -9.43
C GLU A 463 5.32 -35.95 -10.89
N ARG A 464 4.91 -34.84 -11.52
CA ARG A 464 5.19 -34.59 -12.94
C ARG A 464 6.65 -34.26 -13.23
N TRP A 465 7.30 -33.50 -12.35
CA TRP A 465 8.66 -32.97 -12.58
C TRP A 465 9.72 -33.50 -11.62
N GLY A 466 9.34 -34.35 -10.65
CA GLY A 466 10.26 -34.89 -9.64
C GLY A 466 10.83 -33.82 -8.71
N CYS A 467 10.14 -32.69 -8.53
CA CYS A 467 10.59 -31.60 -7.70
C CYS A 467 10.19 -31.79 -6.22
N ASP A 468 10.89 -31.09 -5.32
CA ASP A 468 10.64 -31.11 -3.88
C ASP A 468 9.40 -30.26 -3.52
N GLY A 469 8.21 -30.78 -3.84
CA GLY A 469 6.92 -30.14 -3.57
C GLY A 469 5.85 -31.06 -2.97
N ALA A 470 6.18 -32.33 -2.71
CA ALA A 470 5.21 -33.29 -2.19
C ALA A 470 4.73 -32.90 -0.77
N GLY A 471 3.42 -32.83 -0.57
CA GLY A 471 2.77 -32.41 0.67
C GLY A 471 2.85 -30.91 0.97
N GLU A 472 3.34 -30.10 0.03
CA GLU A 472 3.57 -28.66 0.21
C GLU A 472 2.60 -27.84 -0.65
N TYR A 473 2.50 -26.54 -0.35
CA TYR A 473 1.56 -25.63 -0.99
C TYR A 473 2.28 -24.42 -1.56
N ALA A 474 1.76 -23.91 -2.67
CA ALA A 474 2.23 -22.70 -3.32
C ALA A 474 1.07 -21.84 -3.79
N HIS A 475 1.36 -20.56 -4.02
CA HIS A 475 0.39 -19.66 -4.62
C HIS A 475 -0.07 -20.14 -6.00
N GLN A 476 -1.38 -20.34 -6.20
CA GLN A 476 -1.93 -20.90 -7.44
C GLN A 476 -1.49 -20.13 -8.69
N GLY A 477 -1.61 -18.79 -8.67
CA GLY A 477 -1.29 -17.97 -9.83
C GLY A 477 0.19 -18.02 -10.21
N PHE A 478 1.08 -18.08 -9.22
CA PHE A 478 2.52 -18.13 -9.47
C PHE A 478 2.94 -19.50 -9.99
N LEU A 479 2.28 -20.57 -9.52
CA LEU A 479 2.51 -21.93 -10.00
C LEU A 479 2.13 -22.05 -11.48
N HIS A 480 0.93 -21.61 -11.87
CA HIS A 480 0.52 -21.65 -13.28
C HIS A 480 1.43 -20.82 -14.18
N CYS A 481 1.89 -19.64 -13.72
CA CYS A 481 2.90 -18.86 -14.44
C CYS A 481 4.22 -19.63 -14.60
N ALA A 482 4.69 -20.32 -13.56
CA ALA A 482 5.95 -21.06 -13.59
C ALA A 482 5.85 -22.26 -14.53
N GLU A 483 4.75 -23.00 -14.50
CA GLU A 483 4.44 -24.10 -15.42
C GLU A 483 4.41 -23.62 -16.88
N ALA A 484 3.78 -22.47 -17.14
CA ALA A 484 3.72 -21.90 -18.48
C ALA A 484 5.10 -21.54 -19.03
N VAL A 485 5.95 -20.92 -18.20
CA VAL A 485 7.34 -20.59 -18.59
C VAL A 485 8.16 -21.87 -18.80
N TYR A 486 8.04 -22.85 -17.90
CA TYR A 486 8.72 -24.15 -18.03
C TYR A 486 8.35 -24.86 -19.34
N LEU A 487 7.06 -24.92 -19.66
CA LEU A 487 6.58 -25.57 -20.88
C LEU A 487 7.10 -24.87 -22.14
N GLU A 488 7.18 -23.54 -22.16
CA GLU A 488 7.71 -22.79 -23.29
C GLU A 488 9.23 -23.02 -23.45
N ILE A 489 10.00 -23.00 -22.34
CA ILE A 489 11.45 -23.27 -22.36
C ILE A 489 11.74 -24.67 -22.90
N ASN A 490 11.00 -25.67 -22.44
CA ASN A 490 11.16 -27.06 -22.88
C ASN A 490 10.66 -27.27 -24.31
N ARG A 491 9.57 -26.63 -24.72
CA ARG A 491 9.05 -26.73 -26.10
C ARG A 491 10.10 -26.32 -27.13
N VAL A 492 10.93 -25.32 -26.79
CA VAL A 492 11.96 -24.78 -27.68
C VAL A 492 13.34 -25.38 -27.39
N ASN A 493 13.46 -26.24 -26.36
CA ASN A 493 14.69 -26.92 -25.93
C ASN A 493 15.87 -25.97 -25.64
N ILE A 494 15.59 -24.79 -25.09
CA ILE A 494 16.61 -23.73 -24.91
C ILE A 494 17.70 -24.17 -23.94
N LEU A 495 17.34 -24.73 -22.78
CA LEU A 495 18.34 -25.12 -21.78
C LEU A 495 19.14 -26.36 -22.21
N GLU A 496 18.57 -27.24 -23.02
CA GLU A 496 19.31 -28.37 -23.59
C GLU A 496 20.33 -27.88 -24.62
N MET A 497 19.93 -26.98 -25.52
CA MET A 497 20.86 -26.34 -26.44
C MET A 497 22.02 -25.63 -25.72
N LEU A 498 21.75 -24.91 -24.62
CA LEU A 498 22.79 -24.15 -23.92
C LEU A 498 23.77 -25.02 -23.12
N PHE A 499 23.27 -26.06 -22.44
CA PHE A 499 24.06 -26.82 -21.46
C PHE A 499 24.46 -28.23 -21.90
N ASP A 500 23.72 -28.88 -22.80
CA ASP A 500 23.94 -30.28 -23.18
C ASP A 500 24.69 -30.38 -24.53
N PRO A 501 25.97 -30.79 -24.54
CA PRO A 501 26.76 -30.93 -25.76
C PRO A 501 26.29 -32.08 -26.66
N ASP A 502 25.63 -33.10 -26.08
CA ASP A 502 25.21 -34.31 -26.81
C ASP A 502 23.75 -34.22 -27.26
N SER A 503 23.08 -33.09 -27.02
CA SER A 503 21.68 -32.92 -27.39
C SER A 503 21.49 -33.02 -28.90
N SER A 504 20.61 -33.93 -29.33
CA SER A 504 20.13 -34.03 -30.72
C SER A 504 18.79 -33.32 -30.93
N ALA A 505 18.36 -32.49 -29.98
CA ALA A 505 17.06 -31.84 -30.01
C ALA A 505 16.97 -30.86 -31.19
N SER A 506 15.90 -30.96 -31.98
CA SER A 506 15.65 -30.00 -33.06
C SER A 506 15.19 -28.67 -32.46
N VAL A 507 16.06 -27.68 -32.47
CA VAL A 507 15.76 -26.32 -32.02
C VAL A 507 15.20 -25.50 -33.19
N PRO A 508 14.03 -24.86 -33.07
CA PRO A 508 13.50 -24.00 -34.13
C PRO A 508 14.40 -22.77 -34.34
N THR A 509 15.14 -22.74 -35.45
CA THR A 509 16.11 -21.68 -35.80
C THR A 509 15.49 -20.28 -35.90
N ASP A 510 14.20 -20.19 -36.19
CA ASP A 510 13.50 -18.91 -36.38
C ASP A 510 12.98 -18.31 -35.06
N VAL A 511 13.04 -19.06 -33.96
CA VAL A 511 12.40 -18.71 -32.67
C VAL A 511 13.41 -18.38 -31.58
N VAL A 512 14.65 -18.87 -31.69
CA VAL A 512 15.73 -18.63 -30.73
C VAL A 512 17.02 -18.25 -31.43
N ASN A 513 17.85 -17.50 -30.72
CA ASN A 513 19.19 -17.18 -31.17
C ASN A 513 20.08 -18.42 -30.96
N GLN A 514 20.22 -19.23 -32.01
CA GLN A 514 20.90 -20.52 -31.94
C GLN A 514 22.39 -20.37 -31.63
N CYS A 515 22.89 -21.24 -30.76
CA CYS A 515 24.30 -21.41 -30.46
C CYS A 515 24.73 -22.87 -30.70
N GLU A 516 26.03 -23.16 -30.57
CA GLU A 516 26.49 -24.56 -30.59
C GLU A 516 25.96 -25.30 -29.36
N ASN A 517 25.58 -26.57 -29.52
CA ASN A 517 25.04 -27.36 -28.42
C ASN A 517 26.08 -27.50 -27.31
N GLY A 518 25.68 -27.20 -26.07
CA GLY A 518 26.56 -27.22 -24.90
C GLY A 518 27.64 -26.15 -24.88
N GLN A 519 27.55 -25.10 -25.72
CA GLN A 519 28.52 -24.00 -25.74
C GLN A 519 28.66 -23.30 -24.39
N TYR A 520 27.60 -23.30 -23.57
CA TYR A 520 27.53 -22.64 -22.27
C TYR A 520 27.42 -23.63 -21.10
N LYS A 521 27.89 -24.87 -21.26
CA LYS A 521 27.90 -25.90 -20.20
C LYS A 521 28.62 -25.48 -18.91
N ASP A 522 29.61 -24.59 -19.03
CA ASP A 522 30.40 -24.09 -17.90
C ASP A 522 29.76 -22.86 -17.21
N TYR A 523 28.60 -22.40 -17.69
CA TYR A 523 27.88 -21.27 -17.11
C TYR A 523 26.97 -21.77 -15.99
N GLY A 524 26.71 -20.92 -15.00
CA GLY A 524 25.64 -21.19 -14.04
C GLY A 524 24.26 -20.85 -14.60
N LEU A 525 23.20 -21.24 -13.88
CA LEU A 525 21.82 -20.92 -14.20
C LEU A 525 21.23 -20.04 -13.10
N VAL A 526 20.80 -18.83 -13.46
CA VAL A 526 20.21 -17.86 -12.54
C VAL A 526 18.78 -17.54 -12.96
N LEU A 527 17.85 -17.64 -12.03
CA LEU A 527 16.48 -17.17 -12.19
C LEU A 527 16.29 -15.87 -11.43
N THR A 528 15.61 -14.91 -12.03
CA THR A 528 15.37 -13.60 -11.43
C THR A 528 14.01 -13.05 -11.80
N GLY A 529 13.43 -12.28 -10.89
CA GLY A 529 12.15 -11.65 -11.12
C GLY A 529 11.79 -10.70 -9.98
N HIS A 530 10.84 -9.83 -10.26
CA HIS A 530 10.30 -8.87 -9.29
C HIS A 530 8.82 -9.15 -9.03
N SER A 531 8.36 -8.98 -7.78
CA SER A 531 6.94 -9.13 -7.41
C SER A 531 6.38 -10.49 -7.85
N LEU A 532 5.28 -10.53 -8.63
CA LEU A 532 4.75 -11.77 -9.23
C LEU A 532 5.81 -12.55 -10.01
N GLY A 533 6.71 -11.86 -10.71
CA GLY A 533 7.81 -12.48 -11.45
C GLY A 533 8.83 -13.14 -10.53
N ALA A 534 9.02 -12.61 -9.31
CA ALA A 534 9.86 -13.22 -8.29
C ALA A 534 9.23 -14.53 -7.77
N GLY A 535 7.94 -14.51 -7.43
CA GLY A 535 7.20 -15.72 -7.02
C GLY A 535 7.21 -16.81 -8.10
N THR A 536 7.05 -16.40 -9.36
CA THR A 536 7.15 -17.28 -10.53
C THR A 536 8.56 -17.86 -10.70
N ALA A 537 9.60 -17.03 -10.56
CA ALA A 537 10.99 -17.45 -10.67
C ALA A 537 11.37 -18.46 -9.57
N ILE A 538 10.86 -18.28 -8.35
CA ILE A 538 11.07 -19.21 -7.24
C ILE A 538 10.45 -20.58 -7.56
N LEU A 539 9.19 -20.62 -8.00
CA LEU A 539 8.51 -21.87 -8.35
C LEU A 539 9.14 -22.56 -9.56
N LEU A 540 9.53 -21.78 -10.58
CA LEU A 540 10.27 -22.31 -11.72
C LEU A 540 11.63 -22.90 -11.28
N SER A 541 12.29 -22.27 -10.32
CA SER A 541 13.54 -22.78 -9.74
C SER A 541 13.33 -24.13 -9.05
N ILE A 542 12.23 -24.31 -8.31
CA ILE A 542 11.88 -25.60 -7.69
C ILE A 542 11.69 -26.68 -8.76
N ILE A 543 10.98 -26.36 -9.85
CA ILE A 543 10.71 -27.29 -10.96
C ILE A 543 12.00 -27.66 -11.72
N LEU A 544 12.93 -26.72 -11.92
CA LEU A 544 14.16 -26.95 -12.68
C LEU A 544 15.29 -27.61 -11.88
N ARG A 545 15.25 -27.51 -10.54
CA ARG A 545 16.34 -27.97 -9.65
C ARG A 545 16.73 -29.44 -9.79
N PRO A 546 15.80 -30.40 -10.01
CA PRO A 546 16.18 -31.79 -10.24
C PRO A 546 17.12 -31.99 -11.43
N LYS A 547 17.00 -31.17 -12.49
CA LYS A 547 17.88 -31.20 -13.68
C LYS A 547 19.10 -30.29 -13.54
N TYR A 548 18.95 -29.16 -12.84
CA TYR A 548 20.00 -28.14 -12.66
C TYR A 548 20.23 -27.85 -11.16
N PRO A 549 20.93 -28.73 -10.41
CA PRO A 549 21.02 -28.63 -8.95
C PRO A 549 21.76 -27.38 -8.45
N ASN A 550 22.67 -26.83 -9.26
CA ASN A 550 23.47 -25.64 -8.94
C ASN A 550 22.77 -24.31 -9.30
N LEU A 551 21.49 -24.34 -9.70
CA LEU A 551 20.76 -23.12 -10.02
C LEU A 551 20.63 -22.20 -8.80
N ARG A 552 20.56 -20.89 -9.05
CA ARG A 552 20.31 -19.85 -8.05
C ARG A 552 19.12 -18.99 -8.45
N CYS A 553 18.41 -18.45 -7.47
CA CYS A 553 17.30 -17.55 -7.69
C CYS A 553 17.46 -16.26 -6.88
N PHE A 554 17.37 -15.12 -7.55
CA PHE A 554 17.35 -13.80 -6.92
C PHE A 554 15.95 -13.19 -7.05
N ALA A 555 15.23 -13.16 -5.95
CA ALA A 555 13.84 -12.74 -5.90
C ALA A 555 13.72 -11.32 -5.30
N PHE A 556 13.21 -10.37 -6.10
CA PHE A 556 13.05 -8.98 -5.69
C PHE A 556 11.60 -8.72 -5.26
N SER A 557 11.40 -8.34 -3.99
CA SER A 557 10.08 -8.12 -3.39
C SER A 557 9.07 -9.25 -3.69
N PRO A 558 9.40 -10.53 -3.45
CA PRO A 558 8.44 -11.61 -3.67
C PRO A 558 7.24 -11.46 -2.71
N PRO A 559 6.01 -11.75 -3.16
CA PRO A 559 4.82 -11.64 -2.32
C PRO A 559 4.90 -12.51 -1.06
N GLY A 560 4.33 -12.01 0.04
CA GLY A 560 4.32 -12.69 1.33
C GLY A 560 3.61 -14.04 1.33
N CYS A 561 2.79 -14.31 0.31
CA CYS A 561 1.98 -15.50 0.15
C CYS A 561 2.54 -16.52 -0.87
N THR A 562 3.87 -16.66 -1.01
CA THR A 562 4.43 -17.47 -2.11
C THR A 562 4.41 -18.99 -1.85
N LEU A 563 4.99 -19.48 -0.74
CA LEU A 563 5.17 -20.92 -0.46
C LEU A 563 4.79 -21.28 0.98
N SER A 564 4.44 -22.54 1.24
CA SER A 564 4.32 -23.07 2.60
C SER A 564 5.64 -22.91 3.39
N PRO A 565 5.59 -22.66 4.71
CA PRO A 565 6.78 -22.44 5.53
C PRO A 565 7.85 -23.54 5.43
N GLY A 566 7.41 -24.80 5.33
CA GLY A 566 8.29 -25.96 5.17
C GLY A 566 9.13 -25.85 3.92
N LEU A 567 8.48 -25.67 2.76
CA LEU A 567 9.16 -25.50 1.48
C LEU A 567 9.96 -24.20 1.39
N ALA A 568 9.42 -23.09 1.92
CA ALA A 568 10.09 -21.79 1.97
C ALA A 568 11.46 -21.85 2.65
N SER A 569 11.58 -22.63 3.74
CA SER A 569 12.84 -22.85 4.45
C SER A 569 13.85 -23.67 3.64
N ARG A 570 13.40 -24.70 2.92
CA ARG A 570 14.27 -25.52 2.05
C ARG A 570 14.78 -24.72 0.85
N CYS A 571 13.98 -23.79 0.34
CA CYS A 571 14.38 -22.86 -0.71
C CYS A 571 15.54 -21.94 -0.31
N ALA A 572 15.84 -21.73 0.97
CA ALA A 572 16.99 -20.93 1.41
C ALA A 572 18.35 -21.47 0.93
N ALA A 573 18.42 -22.73 0.49
CA ALA A 573 19.62 -23.28 -0.12
C ALA A 573 19.98 -22.68 -1.49
N PHE A 574 19.04 -22.00 -2.17
CA PHE A 574 19.26 -21.48 -3.53
C PHE A 574 18.49 -20.21 -3.90
N VAL A 575 17.51 -19.81 -3.09
CA VAL A 575 16.75 -18.57 -3.27
C VAL A 575 17.29 -17.53 -2.30
N THR A 576 17.64 -16.36 -2.84
CA THR A 576 17.92 -15.14 -2.06
C THR A 576 16.85 -14.12 -2.38
N SER A 577 16.11 -13.69 -1.36
CA SER A 577 14.98 -12.79 -1.48
C SER A 577 15.30 -11.46 -0.81
N VAL A 578 14.95 -10.34 -1.45
CA VAL A 578 15.17 -9.00 -0.88
C VAL A 578 13.88 -8.21 -0.82
N VAL A 579 13.66 -7.52 0.30
CA VAL A 579 12.49 -6.65 0.53
C VAL A 579 12.97 -5.28 1.00
N VAL A 580 12.35 -4.22 0.48
CA VAL A 580 12.70 -2.84 0.81
C VAL A 580 11.66 -2.23 1.75
N GLY A 581 12.13 -1.54 2.79
CA GLY A 581 11.29 -0.71 3.67
C GLY A 581 10.06 -1.45 4.21
N HIS A 582 8.88 -0.84 4.04
CA HIS A 582 7.60 -1.41 4.44
C HIS A 582 6.76 -1.87 3.23
N ASP A 583 7.41 -2.49 2.24
CA ASP A 583 6.76 -3.07 1.06
C ASP A 583 5.49 -3.85 1.45
N ILE A 584 4.33 -3.36 0.98
CA ILE A 584 3.02 -3.95 1.30
C ILE A 584 2.86 -5.34 0.70
N VAL A 585 3.40 -5.60 -0.49
CA VAL A 585 3.18 -6.83 -1.26
C VAL A 585 3.96 -7.97 -0.63
N ALA A 586 5.21 -7.72 -0.26
CA ALA A 586 6.01 -8.67 0.50
C ALA A 586 5.36 -9.01 1.86
N ARG A 587 4.50 -8.13 2.37
CA ARG A 587 3.73 -8.31 3.61
C ARG A 587 2.29 -8.77 3.42
N SER A 588 1.85 -8.93 2.17
CA SER A 588 0.47 -9.28 1.83
C SER A 588 0.31 -10.80 1.76
N SER A 589 -0.72 -11.26 2.46
CA SER A 589 -1.24 -12.61 2.49
C SER A 589 -2.69 -12.53 2.94
N LEU A 590 -3.46 -13.60 2.74
CA LEU A 590 -4.85 -13.64 3.22
C LEU A 590 -4.91 -13.43 4.74
N THR A 591 -4.04 -14.10 5.51
CA THR A 591 -3.94 -13.95 6.96
C THR A 591 -3.55 -12.54 7.39
N SER A 592 -2.54 -11.94 6.75
CA SER A 592 -2.10 -10.58 7.12
C SER A 592 -3.13 -9.51 6.77
N ALA A 593 -3.93 -9.73 5.72
CA ALA A 593 -5.01 -8.84 5.35
C ALA A 593 -6.23 -8.95 6.29
N GLU A 594 -6.54 -10.16 6.77
CA GLU A 594 -7.54 -10.38 7.83
C GLU A 594 -7.11 -9.74 9.16
N GLU A 595 -5.85 -9.94 9.57
CA GLU A 595 -5.29 -9.28 10.75
C GLU A 595 -5.34 -7.76 10.64
N LEU A 596 -5.01 -7.22 9.46
CA LEU A 596 -5.09 -5.79 9.20
C LEU A 596 -6.53 -5.27 9.36
N ARG A 597 -7.51 -5.97 8.79
CA ARG A 597 -8.93 -5.64 8.96
C ARG A 597 -9.32 -5.65 10.43
N ASP A 598 -8.97 -6.71 11.15
CA ASP A 598 -9.35 -6.89 12.55
C ASP A 598 -8.72 -5.84 13.46
N GLN A 599 -7.46 -5.46 13.21
CA GLN A 599 -6.79 -4.36 13.90
C GLN A 599 -7.47 -3.02 13.62
N VAL A 600 -7.80 -2.73 12.35
CA VAL A 600 -8.50 -1.50 11.97
C VAL A 600 -9.86 -1.41 12.68
N ILE A 601 -10.63 -2.51 12.71
CA ILE A 601 -11.94 -2.52 13.36
C ILE A 601 -11.81 -2.39 14.89
N ASP A 602 -10.83 -3.06 15.51
CA ASP A 602 -10.56 -2.95 16.94
C ASP A 602 -10.22 -1.51 17.35
N LEU A 603 -9.33 -0.85 16.59
CA LEU A 603 -8.92 0.53 16.84
C LEU A 603 -10.08 1.52 16.67
N ILE A 604 -10.96 1.30 15.69
CA ILE A 604 -12.19 2.08 15.55
C ILE A 604 -13.07 1.92 16.80
N GLY A 605 -13.20 0.69 17.31
CA GLY A 605 -13.94 0.37 18.53
C GLY A 605 -13.35 1.03 19.79
N ARG A 606 -12.03 1.20 19.83
CA ARG A 606 -11.29 1.78 20.97
C ARG A 606 -11.12 3.29 20.90
N SER A 607 -11.63 3.97 19.87
CA SER A 607 -11.43 5.40 19.71
C SER A 607 -12.09 6.21 20.85
N LYS A 608 -11.28 6.96 21.61
CA LYS A 608 -11.69 7.96 22.62
C LYS A 608 -12.24 9.24 21.97
N VAL A 609 -11.89 9.49 20.71
CA VAL A 609 -12.09 10.77 20.03
C VAL A 609 -12.99 10.65 18.80
N GLY A 610 -13.56 11.79 18.38
CA GLY A 610 -14.32 11.88 17.14
C GLY A 610 -13.43 11.83 15.90
N LYS A 611 -14.02 11.46 14.75
CA LYS A 611 -13.33 11.31 13.45
C LYS A 611 -12.49 12.53 13.05
N SER A 612 -12.97 13.74 13.29
CA SER A 612 -12.23 14.97 12.97
C SER A 612 -10.93 15.11 13.77
N ALA A 613 -10.85 14.57 15.00
CA ALA A 613 -9.64 14.57 15.81
C ALA A 613 -8.63 13.53 15.34
N ILE A 614 -9.10 12.37 14.86
CA ILE A 614 -8.27 11.34 14.23
C ILE A 614 -7.68 11.89 12.93
N LEU A 615 -8.50 12.50 12.07
CA LEU A 615 -8.04 13.08 10.81
C LEU A 615 -6.99 14.19 11.02
N ARG A 616 -6.99 14.88 12.18
CA ARG A 616 -5.95 15.85 12.54
C ARG A 616 -4.58 15.23 12.82
N GLN A 617 -4.48 13.91 13.06
CA GLN A 617 -3.20 13.20 13.20
C GLN A 617 -2.31 13.35 11.96
N VAL A 618 -2.92 13.47 10.78
CA VAL A 618 -2.25 13.76 9.51
C VAL A 618 -1.43 15.06 9.58
N VAL A 619 -1.86 16.03 10.39
CA VAL A 619 -1.23 17.35 10.52
C VAL A 619 -0.34 17.45 11.76
N ALA A 620 -0.78 16.88 12.88
CA ALA A 620 -0.06 16.91 14.15
C ALA A 620 -0.19 15.58 14.91
N TRP A 621 0.94 14.89 15.09
CA TRP A 621 1.01 13.60 15.78
C TRP A 621 0.71 13.74 17.27
N LYS A 622 -0.22 12.93 17.76
CA LYS A 622 -0.48 12.68 19.19
C LYS A 622 -0.17 11.23 19.51
N LYS A 623 0.20 10.98 20.77
CA LYS A 623 0.50 9.63 21.22
C LYS A 623 -0.76 8.75 21.21
N PRO A 624 -0.67 7.44 20.93
CA PRO A 624 -1.83 6.55 20.82
C PRO A 624 -2.75 6.56 22.05
N HIS A 625 -2.20 6.67 23.27
CA HIS A 625 -2.98 6.70 24.51
C HIS A 625 -3.91 7.92 24.64
N GLU A 626 -3.63 9.02 23.92
CA GLU A 626 -4.52 10.18 23.86
C GLU A 626 -5.74 9.95 22.95
N LEU A 627 -5.66 8.96 22.04
CA LEU A 627 -6.65 8.70 21.00
C LEU A 627 -7.46 7.43 21.28
N LEU A 628 -6.89 6.46 21.99
CA LEU A 628 -7.43 5.12 22.16
C LEU A 628 -7.62 4.76 23.63
N HIS A 629 -8.68 4.02 23.95
CA HIS A 629 -8.86 3.39 25.26
C HIS A 629 -7.85 2.25 25.46
N ASP A 630 -7.31 2.18 26.68
CA ASP A 630 -6.26 1.21 27.04
C ASP A 630 -6.81 -0.23 27.02
N GLU A 631 -8.07 -0.42 27.44
CA GLU A 631 -8.81 -1.68 27.30
C GLU A 631 -9.89 -1.60 26.20
N PRO A 632 -10.18 -2.71 25.50
CA PRO A 632 -11.28 -2.77 24.55
C PRO A 632 -12.62 -2.61 25.30
N LEU A 633 -13.43 -1.62 24.91
CA LEU A 633 -14.84 -1.43 25.36
C LEU A 633 -15.79 -2.56 24.89
N ALA A 634 -15.24 -3.70 24.48
CA ALA A 634 -15.89 -4.73 23.67
C ALA A 634 -17.08 -5.41 24.37
N GLU A 635 -17.23 -5.30 25.69
CA GLU A 635 -18.32 -5.97 26.40
C GLU A 635 -19.61 -5.15 26.55
N VAL A 636 -19.61 -3.84 26.27
CA VAL A 636 -20.78 -2.97 26.60
C VAL A 636 -21.48 -2.35 25.37
N SER A 637 -20.84 -2.34 24.18
CA SER A 637 -21.43 -1.71 22.99
C SER A 637 -22.05 -2.70 22.00
N SER A 638 -23.18 -2.33 21.38
CA SER A 638 -23.85 -3.12 20.32
C SER A 638 -22.93 -3.44 19.13
N PHE A 639 -21.95 -2.57 18.86
CA PHE A 639 -20.91 -2.77 17.87
C PHE A 639 -19.94 -3.90 18.24
N GLY A 640 -19.54 -4.00 19.51
CA GLY A 640 -18.67 -5.07 20.01
C GLY A 640 -19.29 -6.46 19.85
N VAL A 641 -20.59 -6.58 20.12
CA VAL A 641 -21.35 -7.83 19.92
C VAL A 641 -21.45 -8.20 18.44
N GLN A 642 -21.74 -7.23 17.56
CA GLN A 642 -21.77 -7.45 16.11
C GLN A 642 -20.41 -7.90 15.56
N LEU A 643 -19.32 -7.31 16.07
CA LEU A 643 -17.96 -7.67 15.69
C LEU A 643 -17.60 -9.10 16.16
N ALA A 644 -17.96 -9.46 17.39
CA ALA A 644 -17.75 -10.81 17.92
C ALA A 644 -18.50 -11.87 17.10
N ASN A 645 -19.75 -11.58 16.71
CA ASN A 645 -20.54 -12.46 15.85
C ASN A 645 -19.93 -12.61 14.45
N TYR A 646 -19.44 -11.51 13.87
CA TYR A 646 -18.74 -11.52 12.57
C TYR A 646 -17.45 -12.34 12.63
N ARG A 647 -16.62 -12.17 13.68
CA ARG A 647 -15.43 -13.00 13.91
C ARG A 647 -15.78 -14.49 14.01
N THR A 648 -16.83 -14.82 14.75
CA THR A 648 -17.31 -16.19 14.90
C THR A 648 -17.81 -16.78 13.57
N MET A 649 -18.49 -15.97 12.75
CA MET A 649 -18.93 -16.37 11.41
C MET A 649 -17.73 -16.69 10.50
N LEU A 650 -16.72 -15.82 10.49
CA LEU A 650 -15.50 -16.04 9.69
C LEU A 650 -14.72 -17.28 10.12
N GLN A 651 -14.57 -17.49 11.44
CA GLN A 651 -13.93 -18.70 11.96
C GLN A 651 -14.65 -19.97 11.50
N ARG A 652 -15.99 -19.94 11.41
CA ARG A 652 -16.76 -21.08 10.87
C ARG A 652 -16.50 -21.28 9.38
N ILE A 653 -16.40 -20.22 8.58
CA ILE A 653 -16.07 -20.33 7.15
C ILE A 653 -14.67 -20.92 6.97
N GLN A 654 -13.68 -20.44 7.72
CA GLN A 654 -12.31 -20.96 7.69
C GLN A 654 -12.20 -22.41 8.16
N ALA A 655 -13.10 -22.88 9.02
CA ALA A 655 -13.16 -24.29 9.42
C ALA A 655 -13.66 -25.20 8.28
N HIS A 656 -14.39 -24.67 7.30
CA HIS A 656 -14.87 -25.42 6.14
C HIS A 656 -13.88 -25.37 4.95
N GLU A 657 -13.09 -24.31 4.82
CA GLU A 657 -11.99 -24.18 3.85
C GLU A 657 -10.70 -23.72 4.55
N PRO A 658 -9.78 -24.64 4.91
CA PRO A 658 -8.57 -24.27 5.63
C PRO A 658 -7.64 -23.43 4.74
N ILE A 659 -7.44 -22.17 5.14
CA ILE A 659 -6.46 -21.29 4.50
C ILE A 659 -5.06 -21.82 4.79
N HIS A 660 -4.34 -22.25 3.76
CA HIS A 660 -2.96 -22.68 3.91
C HIS A 660 -2.06 -21.47 4.24
N LYS A 661 -1.28 -21.56 5.31
CA LYS A 661 -0.28 -20.53 5.65
C LYS A 661 0.80 -20.52 4.57
N LEU A 662 0.97 -19.40 3.89
CA LEU A 662 2.03 -19.15 2.92
C LEU A 662 2.95 -18.03 3.43
N THR A 663 4.21 -18.07 3.02
CA THR A 663 5.29 -17.18 3.48
C THR A 663 6.24 -16.83 2.34
N ILE A 664 7.05 -15.80 2.58
CA ILE A 664 8.12 -15.37 1.69
C ILE A 664 9.32 -16.35 1.80
N PRO A 665 9.85 -16.90 0.69
CA PRO A 665 10.85 -17.96 0.73
C PRO A 665 12.29 -17.46 0.55
N GLY A 666 13.26 -18.30 0.90
CA GLY A 666 14.69 -18.05 0.65
C GLY A 666 15.44 -17.41 1.82
N LYS A 667 16.74 -17.14 1.61
CA LYS A 667 17.53 -16.28 2.50
C LYS A 667 17.04 -14.84 2.34
N LEU A 668 16.52 -14.25 3.41
CA LEU A 668 15.80 -12.98 3.36
C LEU A 668 16.68 -11.80 3.79
N ILE A 669 16.82 -10.82 2.91
CA ILE A 669 17.51 -9.56 3.18
C ILE A 669 16.47 -8.45 3.27
N HIS A 670 16.45 -7.73 4.39
CA HIS A 670 15.61 -6.56 4.58
C HIS A 670 16.45 -5.29 4.47
N LEU A 671 16.12 -4.44 3.50
CA LEU A 671 16.69 -3.11 3.36
C LEU A 671 15.83 -2.13 4.19
N LYS A 672 16.20 -1.96 5.46
CA LYS A 672 15.50 -1.07 6.41
C LYS A 672 15.87 0.38 6.13
N ARG A 673 14.91 1.29 6.21
CA ARG A 673 15.21 2.71 6.04
C ARG A 673 15.86 3.26 7.31
N SER A 674 17.06 3.79 7.18
CA SER A 674 17.78 4.50 8.24
C SER A 674 17.32 5.96 8.25
N VAL A 675 16.28 6.29 9.04
CA VAL A 675 15.83 7.67 9.18
C VAL A 675 16.50 8.30 10.39
N ARG A 676 17.57 9.08 10.18
CA ARG A 676 18.12 9.94 11.25
C ARG A 676 17.21 11.16 11.44
N VAL A 677 16.07 11.00 12.12
CA VAL A 677 15.16 12.12 12.42
C VAL A 677 15.75 12.98 13.53
N LYS A 678 16.12 14.23 13.23
CA LYS A 678 16.47 15.24 14.26
C LYS A 678 15.28 16.08 14.75
N SER A 679 14.06 15.88 14.26
CA SER A 679 12.85 16.58 14.78
C SER A 679 11.53 16.04 14.22
N ALA A 680 10.48 15.96 15.05
CA ALA A 680 9.12 15.59 14.68
C ALA A 680 8.54 16.49 13.55
N GLY A 681 8.14 15.88 12.43
CA GLY A 681 7.58 16.55 11.25
C GLY A 681 6.17 16.07 10.89
N CYS A 682 5.48 16.83 10.04
CA CYS A 682 4.12 16.57 9.54
C CYS A 682 4.08 15.34 8.60
N TRP A 683 3.01 14.54 8.63
CA TRP A 683 2.88 13.34 7.79
C TRP A 683 2.83 13.68 6.28
N VAL A 684 2.31 14.85 5.93
CA VAL A 684 2.22 15.34 4.54
C VAL A 684 3.55 15.92 4.05
N CYS A 685 4.27 16.63 4.93
CA CYS A 685 5.53 17.30 4.60
C CYS A 685 6.56 17.00 5.68
N CYS A 686 7.74 16.49 5.31
CA CYS A 686 8.87 16.29 6.22
C CYS A 686 9.40 17.58 6.90
N ARG A 687 8.69 18.72 6.84
CA ARG A 687 8.85 19.87 7.73
C ARG A 687 7.70 20.90 7.62
N PRO A 688 7.49 21.73 8.67
CA PRO A 688 6.81 23.02 8.52
C PRO A 688 7.71 23.96 7.68
N GLY A 689 7.15 24.56 6.63
CA GLY A 689 7.75 25.73 5.95
C GLY A 689 8.72 25.45 4.79
N GLY A 690 8.34 24.65 3.79
CA GLY A 690 9.07 24.56 2.52
C GLY A 690 8.36 23.68 1.49
N GLY A 691 8.24 24.17 0.25
CA GLY A 691 7.48 23.54 -0.82
C GLY A 691 8.08 22.26 -1.42
N ILE A 692 7.27 21.69 -2.31
CA ILE A 692 7.44 20.62 -3.31
C ILE A 692 8.89 20.13 -3.52
N CYS A 693 9.08 18.81 -3.36
CA CYS A 693 10.24 18.00 -3.79
C CYS A 693 11.58 18.23 -3.07
N CYS A 694 11.79 17.56 -1.94
CA CYS A 694 13.12 17.34 -1.36
C CYS A 694 13.24 15.91 -0.81
N THR A 695 13.68 14.97 -1.65
CA THR A 695 14.28 13.72 -1.19
C THR A 695 15.69 14.04 -0.65
N GLU A 696 15.83 14.29 0.64
CA GLU A 696 17.09 13.96 1.30
C GLU A 696 17.37 12.46 1.05
N ARG A 697 18.64 12.09 0.76
CA ARG A 697 19.02 10.69 0.53
C ARG A 697 18.58 9.85 1.73
N THR A 698 17.51 9.09 1.57
CA THR A 698 17.11 8.05 2.52
C THR A 698 18.14 6.96 2.42
N ASN A 699 18.92 6.76 3.47
CA ASN A 699 19.86 5.65 3.55
C ASN A 699 19.08 4.39 3.91
N TYR A 700 19.53 3.25 3.39
CA TYR A 700 19.01 1.94 3.75
C TYR A 700 20.11 1.13 4.40
N ASP A 701 19.80 0.46 5.49
CA ASP A 701 20.69 -0.46 6.18
C ASP A 701 20.28 -1.88 5.79
N CYS A 702 21.27 -2.72 5.47
CA CYS A 702 21.06 -4.08 5.03
C CYS A 702 21.14 -5.00 6.25
N SER A 703 20.18 -5.90 6.41
CA SER A 703 20.18 -6.89 7.49
C SER A 703 19.52 -8.19 7.04
N TRP A 704 20.00 -9.32 7.57
CA TRP A 704 19.26 -10.57 7.48
C TRP A 704 17.95 -10.46 8.25
N SER A 705 16.90 -11.07 7.71
CA SER A 705 15.57 -11.07 8.32
C SER A 705 14.94 -12.46 8.25
N SER A 706 13.91 -12.68 9.06
CA SER A 706 13.07 -13.88 9.03
C SER A 706 11.77 -13.65 8.26
N ALA A 707 11.16 -14.72 7.78
CA ALA A 707 9.84 -14.65 7.12
C ALA A 707 8.75 -14.08 8.04
N ASP A 708 8.85 -14.28 9.36
CA ASP A 708 7.90 -13.77 10.34
C ASP A 708 7.83 -12.24 10.38
N THR A 709 8.95 -11.56 10.10
CA THR A 709 9.02 -10.08 10.01
C THR A 709 8.05 -9.52 8.98
N PHE A 710 7.71 -10.29 7.95
CA PHE A 710 6.86 -9.89 6.84
C PHE A 710 5.41 -10.38 6.98
N GLN A 711 5.04 -11.08 8.06
CA GLN A 711 3.65 -11.55 8.24
C GLN A 711 2.68 -10.42 8.63
N LYS A 712 3.16 -9.28 9.12
CA LYS A 712 2.33 -8.11 9.49
C LYS A 712 2.44 -6.99 8.46
N ILE A 713 1.30 -6.51 7.95
CA ILE A 713 1.22 -5.32 7.10
C ILE A 713 1.49 -4.07 7.95
N ARG A 714 2.48 -3.28 7.53
CA ARG A 714 2.85 -2.00 8.16
C ARG A 714 2.33 -0.85 7.29
N ILE A 715 1.53 0.04 7.88
CA ILE A 715 0.97 1.22 7.22
C ILE A 715 2.01 2.33 7.26
N ALA A 716 2.75 2.48 6.16
CA ALA A 716 3.76 3.52 6.00
C ALA A 716 3.51 4.34 4.74
N ARG A 717 3.98 5.59 4.73
CA ARG A 717 3.82 6.49 3.57
C ARG A 717 4.42 5.92 2.29
N THR A 718 5.54 5.22 2.37
CA THR A 718 6.25 4.65 1.22
C THR A 718 5.96 3.17 1.01
N MET A 719 4.99 2.58 1.71
CA MET A 719 4.72 1.13 1.63
C MET A 719 4.42 0.62 0.20
N LEU A 720 3.84 1.48 -0.65
CA LEU A 720 3.60 1.19 -2.07
C LEU A 720 4.84 1.51 -2.91
N ASP A 721 5.44 2.68 -2.69
CA ASP A 721 6.65 3.12 -3.41
C ASP A 721 7.83 2.16 -3.21
N ASP A 722 7.98 1.61 -2.01
CA ASP A 722 9.04 0.67 -1.63
C ASP A 722 8.92 -0.67 -2.38
N HIS A 723 7.75 -0.97 -2.95
CA HIS A 723 7.54 -2.16 -3.80
C HIS A 723 7.94 -1.94 -5.27
N PHE A 724 8.04 -0.71 -5.77
CA PHE A 724 8.24 -0.53 -7.21
C PHE A 724 9.64 -1.02 -7.65
N PRO A 725 9.75 -1.69 -8.82
CA PRO A 725 10.99 -2.32 -9.27
C PRO A 725 12.15 -1.33 -9.48
N ASP A 726 11.85 -0.11 -9.93
CA ASP A 726 12.83 0.98 -10.08
C ASP A 726 13.37 1.44 -8.72
N LYS A 727 12.49 1.52 -7.71
CA LYS A 727 12.90 1.84 -6.34
C LYS A 727 13.80 0.75 -5.77
N VAL A 728 13.41 -0.52 -5.88
CA VAL A 728 14.20 -1.66 -5.39
C VAL A 728 15.58 -1.69 -6.07
N HIS A 729 15.62 -1.55 -7.39
CA HIS A 729 16.87 -1.48 -8.15
C HIS A 729 17.76 -0.32 -7.67
N HIS A 730 17.23 0.90 -7.58
CA HIS A 730 17.99 2.08 -7.17
C HIS A 730 18.55 1.95 -5.74
N VAL A 731 17.74 1.44 -4.80
CA VAL A 731 18.18 1.22 -3.41
C VAL A 731 19.32 0.21 -3.35
N LEU A 732 19.24 -0.89 -4.11
CA LEU A 732 20.31 -1.87 -4.21
C LEU A 732 21.59 -1.30 -4.84
N GLN A 733 21.46 -0.48 -5.90
CA GLN A 733 22.62 0.20 -6.49
C GLN A 733 23.29 1.17 -5.52
N ASP A 734 22.52 1.85 -4.67
CA ASP A 734 23.07 2.76 -3.67
C ASP A 734 23.65 2.03 -2.45
N CYS A 735 23.14 0.86 -2.09
CA CYS A 735 23.77 -0.02 -1.11
C CYS A 735 25.10 -0.57 -1.65
N SER A 736 25.12 -1.08 -2.89
CA SER A 736 26.33 -1.63 -3.50
C SER A 736 27.47 -0.61 -3.64
N LYS A 737 27.16 0.65 -3.99
CA LYS A 737 28.14 1.75 -4.04
C LYS A 737 28.76 2.07 -2.68
N ARG A 738 28.01 1.88 -1.59
CA ARG A 738 28.51 2.12 -0.22
C ARG A 738 29.38 0.98 0.30
N LEU A 739 29.11 -0.24 -0.15
CA LEU A 739 29.88 -1.44 0.20
C LEU A 739 31.23 -1.52 -0.54
N ARG A 740 31.30 -1.01 -1.78
CA ARG A 740 32.58 -0.95 -2.51
C ARG A 740 33.57 -0.02 -1.79
N PRO A 741 34.81 -0.46 -1.51
CA PRO A 741 35.82 0.38 -0.89
C PRO A 741 36.06 1.64 -1.75
N ARG A 742 36.21 2.80 -1.09
CA ARG A 742 36.59 4.08 -1.72
C ARG A 742 38.03 4.02 -2.25
N GLU A 743 38.29 3.25 -3.29
CA GLU A 743 39.53 3.31 -4.05
C GLU A 743 39.40 4.39 -5.14
N SER A 744 39.38 5.69 -4.77
CA SER A 744 39.54 6.81 -5.73
C SER A 744 39.62 8.21 -5.12
N ASN A 745 40.16 8.39 -3.90
CA ASN A 745 40.46 9.73 -3.36
C ASN A 745 41.92 9.90 -2.86
N CYS A 746 42.84 9.09 -3.37
CA CYS A 746 44.28 9.28 -3.20
C CYS A 746 44.99 9.22 -4.56
N MET A 747 44.57 10.05 -5.50
CA MET A 747 45.37 10.53 -6.63
C MET A 747 44.52 11.61 -7.35
N GLY A 748 44.86 12.87 -7.11
CA GLY A 748 44.18 14.06 -7.63
C GLY A 748 44.64 15.30 -6.90
#